data_AF-A0A177A162-F1
#
_entry.id   AF-A0A177A162-F1
#
_cell.length_a   1.000
_cell.length_b   1.000
_cell.length_c   1.000
_cell.angle_alpha   90.00
_cell.angle_beta   90.00
_cell.angle_gamma   90.00
#
_symmetry.space_group_name_H-M   'P 1'
#
loop_
_entity.id
_entity.type
_entity.pdbx_description
1 polymer ?
#
loop_
_entity_poly.entity_id
_entity_poly.type
_entity_poly.pdbx_seq_one_letter_code
_entity_poly.pdbx_strand_id
1 'polypeptide(L)'
;MTVTTENSYLTGAKGRNTRGLLRLVILCTIAAAAVSSRLFSVIRFESIIHEFDPWFNFRATKYLVANGFYDFWDWFDDRTWHPLGRVTGGTLYPGLMVTSGAIYHTLKALTLPVDIRNICVLLAPGFSGLTAFATYLFTNEMSSTPSAGLLASIFMGIAPGYISRSVAGSYDNEAIAIFLLVFTFYLWIKAIKLGSAFWGALCALFYGYMVSAWGGYVFITNLIPLHVFVLVCMGRFSSRVYVSYCTWYALGTLASMQIPFVGFLPIRSSEHMSALGVFGLLQLIGFVEFVRAGVPSKQFQTLLRGFVVLVFSVALGGLVLLTVSGVIAPWTGRFYSLWDTGYAKIHIPIIASVSEHQPTAWPAFFFDLNLLIWLFPAGVYLCFLKLTDEQVFVVVYSILASYFSGVMVRLMLTLTPIVCVTAAMVLSTILETYLSMKSPKSDAEFVATEAAATKNAPAKGGLRSMRNPLVGIYTVVSKSTVVGAMTLYLLVFVLHCTWVTSNAYSSPSVVLASKLPDGSQHIIDDYREAYQWLRQNTKEDAKIMSWWDYGYQIGGMADRPTLVDNNTWNNTHIATVGKAMSSSEEVSYPIMRQHEVDYVLVVFGGLLGYSGDDINKFLWMVRIAEGIWPEEVKERDFFTPRGEYKIDHEATDTMKNSLMYKMSYYNYNGLFPPGQAQDRVRGARLPDVGPVLNSIEEAYTSENWIIRIYKVKDLDNVGREHGAAASFERGNKKKKAAKKRGPKVLRVE
;
A
#
# COMPACT_ATOMS: atom_id res chain seq x y z
N MET A 1 44.62 50.11 25.38
CA MET A 1 43.98 49.37 26.48
C MET A 1 42.57 49.02 26.06
N THR A 2 42.22 47.72 26.13
CA THR A 2 40.87 47.14 26.34
C THR A 2 39.78 47.49 25.31
N VAL A 3 39.07 46.57 24.64
CA VAL A 3 38.43 45.36 25.18
C VAL A 3 38.27 44.29 24.09
N THR A 4 38.76 43.10 24.41
CA THR A 4 38.47 41.79 23.83
C THR A 4 36.99 41.42 23.91
N THR A 5 36.39 40.98 22.79
CA THR A 5 35.29 39.99 22.80
C THR A 5 35.38 39.08 21.57
N GLU A 6 36.52 38.39 21.43
CA GLU A 6 36.54 37.13 20.68
C GLU A 6 36.02 36.01 21.59
N ASN A 7 34.70 35.80 21.62
CA ASN A 7 34.12 34.54 22.11
C ASN A 7 33.51 33.80 20.93
N SER A 8 34.38 33.11 20.19
CA SER A 8 34.00 32.19 19.13
C SER A 8 34.47 30.78 19.52
N TYR A 9 33.77 30.16 20.48
CA TYR A 9 34.01 28.77 20.91
C TYR A 9 33.71 27.72 19.81
N LEU A 10 33.32 28.13 18.59
CA LEU A 10 32.96 27.23 17.48
C LEU A 10 33.77 27.44 16.19
N THR A 11 34.87 28.20 16.22
CA THR A 11 35.79 28.32 15.06
C THR A 11 36.87 27.25 14.99
N GLY A 12 36.69 26.12 15.71
CA GLY A 12 37.69 25.04 15.81
C GLY A 12 37.60 23.90 14.78
N ALA A 13 36.71 23.94 13.78
CA ALA A 13 36.51 22.77 12.89
C ALA A 13 36.01 23.09 11.47
N LYS A 14 36.58 24.10 10.80
CA LYS A 14 36.27 24.42 9.39
C LYS A 14 37.03 23.54 8.37
N GLY A 15 37.29 22.26 8.69
CA GLY A 15 37.80 21.30 7.72
C GLY A 15 36.67 20.71 6.88
N ARG A 16 36.83 20.62 5.55
CA ARG A 16 35.94 19.83 4.66
C ARG A 16 35.78 18.40 5.19
N ASN A 17 36.82 17.85 5.82
CA ASN A 17 36.81 16.55 6.49
C ASN A 17 35.88 16.49 7.70
N THR A 18 35.84 17.51 8.56
CA THR A 18 34.98 17.50 9.75
C THR A 18 33.49 17.62 9.37
N ARG A 19 33.17 18.40 8.34
CA ARG A 19 31.80 18.46 7.79
C ARG A 19 31.40 17.13 7.13
N GLY A 20 32.32 16.48 6.43
CA GLY A 20 32.10 15.14 5.88
C GLY A 20 31.85 14.10 6.97
N LEU A 21 32.67 14.09 8.02
CA LEU A 21 32.52 13.20 9.16
C LEU A 21 31.19 13.42 9.90
N LEU A 22 30.82 14.68 10.16
CA LEU A 22 29.54 15.00 10.81
C LEU A 22 28.35 14.48 9.98
N ARG A 23 28.38 14.64 8.66
CA ARG A 23 27.33 14.12 7.76
C ARG A 23 27.25 12.59 7.83
N LEU A 24 28.39 11.91 7.80
CA LEU A 24 28.43 10.46 7.92
C LEU A 24 27.83 9.99 9.25
N VAL A 25 28.22 10.63 10.36
CA VAL A 25 27.69 10.33 11.69
C VAL A 25 26.18 10.54 11.74
N ILE A 26 25.67 11.68 11.23
CA ILE A 26 24.22 11.96 11.18
C ILE A 26 23.47 10.93 10.33
N LEU A 27 23.99 10.53 9.17
CA LEU A 27 23.34 9.53 8.33
C LEU A 27 23.33 8.15 9.01
N CYS A 28 24.40 7.78 9.71
CA CYS A 28 24.46 6.53 10.48
C CYS A 28 23.47 6.54 11.65
N THR A 29 23.34 7.66 12.36
CA THR A 29 22.36 7.78 13.46
C THR A 29 20.93 7.81 12.95
N ILE A 30 20.67 8.41 11.78
CA ILE A 30 19.35 8.36 11.12
C ILE A 30 19.00 6.93 10.71
N ALA A 31 19.94 6.21 10.11
CA ALA A 31 19.73 4.81 9.74
C ALA A 31 19.45 3.94 10.99
N ALA A 32 20.21 4.14 12.08
CA ALA A 32 19.98 3.46 13.34
C ALA A 32 18.61 3.82 13.94
N ALA A 33 18.21 5.09 13.92
CA ALA A 33 16.91 5.54 14.41
C ALA A 33 15.76 4.93 13.59
N ALA A 34 15.88 4.91 12.26
CA ALA A 34 14.89 4.33 11.34
C ALA A 34 14.71 2.82 11.57
N VAL A 35 15.80 2.10 11.83
CA VAL A 35 15.74 0.67 12.18
C VAL A 35 15.11 0.50 13.56
N SER A 36 15.59 1.24 14.57
CA SER A 36 15.13 1.08 15.96
C SER A 36 13.65 1.38 16.15
N SER A 37 13.10 2.36 15.42
CA SER A 37 11.68 2.73 15.52
C SER A 37 10.75 1.64 14.99
N ARG A 38 11.25 0.72 14.15
CA ARG A 38 10.46 -0.35 13.54
C ARG A 38 10.48 -1.67 14.31
N LEU A 39 11.26 -1.76 15.39
CA LEU A 39 11.46 -3.00 16.15
C LEU A 39 10.47 -3.17 17.32
N PHE A 40 9.56 -2.24 17.57
CA PHE A 40 8.64 -2.32 18.71
C PHE A 40 7.78 -3.60 18.73
N SER A 41 7.30 -4.08 17.56
CA SER A 41 6.54 -5.32 17.45
C SER A 41 7.38 -6.54 17.87
N VAL A 42 8.60 -6.64 17.33
CA VAL A 42 9.54 -7.74 17.60
C VAL A 42 10.04 -7.74 19.05
N ILE A 43 10.20 -6.56 19.67
CA ILE A 43 10.65 -6.45 21.06
C ILE A 43 9.54 -6.79 22.05
N ARG A 44 8.28 -6.40 21.77
CA ARG A 44 7.14 -6.66 22.66
C ARG A 44 6.60 -8.07 22.55
N PHE A 45 6.64 -8.62 21.34
CA PHE A 45 6.10 -9.92 21.02
C PHE A 45 7.24 -10.83 20.54
N GLU A 46 6.95 -11.67 19.56
CA GLU A 46 7.92 -12.57 18.95
C GLU A 46 8.35 -12.04 17.57
N SER A 47 9.56 -12.43 17.13
CA SER A 47 9.99 -12.27 15.74
C SER A 47 9.21 -13.21 14.81
N ILE A 48 8.04 -12.77 14.38
CA ILE A 48 7.18 -13.46 13.42
C ILE A 48 6.70 -12.50 12.35
N ILE A 49 6.24 -13.09 11.24
CA ILE A 49 5.59 -12.34 10.18
C ILE A 49 4.19 -11.90 10.64
N HIS A 50 3.87 -10.65 10.36
CA HIS A 50 2.59 -10.02 10.73
C HIS A 50 1.70 -9.86 9.48
N GLU A 51 0.43 -9.53 9.71
CA GLU A 51 -0.61 -9.37 8.68
C GLU A 51 -0.92 -10.66 7.89
N PHE A 52 -1.78 -10.54 6.88
CA PHE A 52 -2.26 -11.66 6.04
C PHE A 52 -1.37 -11.84 4.80
N ASP A 53 -1.09 -10.75 4.06
CA ASP A 53 -0.35 -10.76 2.79
C ASP A 53 1.08 -11.33 2.87
N PRO A 54 1.90 -10.96 3.87
CA PRO A 54 3.28 -11.40 3.94
C PRO A 54 3.51 -12.91 4.06
N TRP A 55 2.50 -13.70 4.46
CA TRP A 55 2.62 -15.16 4.57
C TRP A 55 2.85 -15.85 3.23
N PHE A 56 2.21 -15.35 2.16
CA PHE A 56 2.46 -15.85 0.82
C PHE A 56 3.89 -15.53 0.36
N ASN A 57 4.32 -14.27 0.56
CA ASN A 57 5.67 -13.83 0.21
C ASN A 57 6.73 -14.67 0.93
N PHE A 58 6.53 -14.97 2.22
CA PHE A 58 7.44 -15.81 2.97
C PHE A 58 7.47 -17.26 2.49
N ARG A 59 6.31 -17.86 2.20
CA ARG A 59 6.23 -19.20 1.63
C ARG A 59 6.95 -19.28 0.29
N ALA A 60 6.75 -18.28 -0.57
CA ALA A 60 7.42 -18.15 -1.85
C ALA A 60 8.95 -18.01 -1.69
N THR A 61 9.42 -17.17 -0.75
CA THR A 61 10.86 -17.03 -0.46
C THR A 61 11.46 -18.32 0.11
N LYS A 62 10.73 -19.06 0.96
CA LYS A 62 11.16 -20.36 1.46
C LYS A 62 11.31 -21.38 0.32
N TYR A 63 10.37 -21.39 -0.62
CA TYR A 63 10.45 -22.24 -1.81
C TYR A 63 11.66 -21.87 -2.70
N LEU A 64 11.89 -20.58 -2.95
CA LEU A 64 13.03 -20.08 -3.72
C LEU A 64 14.38 -20.53 -3.12
N VAL A 65 14.53 -20.44 -1.80
CA VAL A 65 15.78 -20.82 -1.11
C VAL A 65 15.98 -22.33 -1.09
N ALA A 66 14.90 -23.11 -1.04
CA ALA A 66 14.97 -24.58 -0.98
C ALA A 66 15.22 -25.23 -2.35
N ASN A 67 14.53 -24.76 -3.40
CA ASN A 67 14.53 -25.40 -4.72
C ASN A 67 15.36 -24.63 -5.77
N GLY A 68 15.71 -23.38 -5.50
CA GLY A 68 16.48 -22.54 -6.42
C GLY A 68 15.61 -21.69 -7.35
N PHE A 69 16.28 -20.91 -8.21
CA PHE A 69 15.62 -19.86 -8.99
C PHE A 69 14.79 -20.39 -10.17
N TYR A 70 15.28 -21.39 -10.91
CA TYR A 70 14.56 -21.93 -12.07
C TYR A 70 13.26 -22.64 -11.65
N ASP A 71 13.32 -23.48 -10.63
CA ASP A 71 12.14 -24.16 -10.08
C ASP A 71 11.13 -23.18 -9.49
N PHE A 72 11.60 -22.04 -8.95
CA PHE A 72 10.73 -20.94 -8.50
C PHE A 72 10.06 -20.20 -9.67
N TRP A 73 10.80 -19.99 -10.75
CA TRP A 73 10.30 -19.31 -11.95
C TRP A 73 9.20 -20.11 -12.65
N ASP A 74 9.30 -21.44 -12.65
CA ASP A 74 8.30 -22.35 -13.22
C ASP A 74 7.38 -22.98 -12.15
N TRP A 75 7.30 -22.38 -10.96
CA TRP A 75 6.53 -22.93 -9.85
C TRP A 75 5.01 -22.92 -10.13
N PHE A 76 4.40 -24.10 -10.04
CA PHE A 76 2.95 -24.29 -9.96
C PHE A 76 2.58 -24.72 -8.54
N ASP A 77 1.79 -23.90 -7.85
CA ASP A 77 1.29 -24.18 -6.51
C ASP A 77 -0.06 -24.90 -6.60
N ASP A 78 -0.04 -26.19 -6.32
CA ASP A 78 -1.22 -27.07 -6.26
C ASP A 78 -1.97 -26.98 -4.92
N ARG A 79 -1.36 -26.35 -3.91
CA ARG A 79 -1.95 -26.18 -2.57
C ARG A 79 -2.81 -24.92 -2.43
N THR A 80 -2.87 -24.05 -3.44
CA THR A 80 -3.74 -22.87 -3.42
C THR A 80 -4.75 -22.92 -4.56
N TRP A 81 -5.92 -22.32 -4.36
CA TRP A 81 -7.01 -22.31 -5.35
C TRP A 81 -7.47 -23.70 -5.78
N HIS A 82 -7.64 -24.65 -4.86
CA HIS A 82 -8.19 -25.95 -5.24
C HIS A 82 -9.60 -25.78 -5.85
N PRO A 83 -9.92 -26.38 -7.02
CA PRO A 83 -9.15 -27.37 -7.80
C PRO A 83 -8.29 -26.81 -8.96
N LEU A 84 -8.21 -25.49 -9.13
CA LEU A 84 -7.53 -24.82 -10.23
C LEU A 84 -6.00 -24.83 -10.12
N GLY A 85 -5.47 -24.65 -8.91
CA GLY A 85 -4.06 -24.37 -8.69
C GLY A 85 -3.67 -22.93 -9.07
N ARG A 86 -2.44 -22.52 -8.74
CA ARG A 86 -1.90 -21.19 -9.07
C ARG A 86 -0.51 -21.29 -9.70
N VAL A 87 -0.36 -20.76 -10.91
CA VAL A 87 0.96 -20.58 -11.55
C VAL A 87 1.67 -19.38 -10.90
N THR A 88 2.42 -19.61 -9.83
CA THR A 88 2.99 -18.53 -9.00
C THR A 88 4.09 -17.76 -9.73
N GLY A 89 4.94 -18.44 -10.51
CA GLY A 89 6.01 -17.77 -11.28
C GLY A 89 5.51 -16.72 -12.29
N GLY A 90 4.32 -16.93 -12.86
CA GLY A 90 3.66 -15.99 -13.77
C GLY A 90 2.70 -15.01 -13.10
N THR A 91 2.33 -15.22 -11.83
CA THR A 91 1.27 -14.45 -11.13
C THR A 91 1.78 -13.65 -9.93
N LEU A 92 3.10 -13.45 -9.83
CA LEU A 92 3.78 -12.79 -8.71
C LEU A 92 4.87 -11.83 -9.21
N TYR A 93 5.14 -10.80 -8.41
CA TYR A 93 6.32 -9.93 -8.53
C TYR A 93 7.52 -10.56 -7.80
N PRO A 94 8.56 -11.05 -8.49
CA PRO A 94 9.62 -11.85 -7.86
C PRO A 94 10.66 -11.02 -7.09
N GLY A 95 10.65 -9.70 -7.21
CA GLY A 95 11.72 -8.82 -6.72
C GLY A 95 11.97 -8.89 -5.22
N LEU A 96 10.91 -9.02 -4.41
CA LEU A 96 11.01 -9.16 -2.95
C LEU A 96 11.72 -10.47 -2.56
N MET A 97 11.27 -11.59 -3.14
CA MET A 97 11.77 -12.93 -2.83
C MET A 97 13.23 -13.10 -3.28
N VAL A 98 13.55 -12.65 -4.50
CA VAL A 98 14.91 -12.72 -5.05
C VAL A 98 15.88 -11.89 -4.20
N THR A 99 15.46 -10.72 -3.72
CA THR A 99 16.30 -9.89 -2.85
C THR A 99 16.60 -10.57 -1.53
N SER A 100 15.59 -11.13 -0.87
CA SER A 100 15.80 -11.88 0.38
C SER A 100 16.62 -13.15 0.17
N GLY A 101 16.40 -13.88 -0.93
CA GLY A 101 17.19 -15.05 -1.31
C GLY A 101 18.65 -14.69 -1.57
N ALA A 102 18.93 -13.60 -2.29
CA ALA A 102 20.29 -13.12 -2.52
C ALA A 102 21.00 -12.73 -1.22
N ILE A 103 20.31 -12.06 -0.30
CA ILE A 103 20.85 -11.74 1.04
C ILE A 103 21.14 -13.02 1.81
N TYR A 104 20.23 -14.00 1.80
CA TYR A 104 20.42 -15.30 2.45
C TYR A 104 21.66 -16.05 1.93
N HIS A 105 21.80 -16.18 0.61
CA HIS A 105 22.96 -16.83 0.00
C HIS A 105 24.26 -16.08 0.27
N THR A 106 24.23 -14.74 0.27
CA THR A 106 25.41 -13.92 0.61
C THR A 106 25.83 -14.12 2.06
N LEU A 107 24.90 -14.09 3.01
CA LEU A 107 25.19 -14.33 4.44
C LEU A 107 25.69 -15.76 4.68
N LYS A 108 25.11 -16.75 3.99
CA LYS A 108 25.57 -18.14 4.04
C LYS A 108 26.99 -18.29 3.48
N ALA A 109 27.31 -17.58 2.39
CA ALA A 109 28.67 -17.55 1.82
C ALA A 109 29.68 -16.88 2.77
N LEU A 110 29.23 -15.91 3.57
CA LEU A 110 30.01 -15.27 4.64
C LEU A 110 30.05 -16.10 5.94
N THR A 111 29.57 -17.35 5.93
CA THR A 111 29.54 -18.27 7.09
C THR A 111 28.72 -17.75 8.29
N LEU A 112 27.72 -16.90 8.04
CA LEU A 112 26.75 -16.44 9.03
C LEU A 112 25.41 -17.18 8.82
N PRO A 113 25.15 -18.31 9.52
CA PRO A 113 23.93 -19.07 9.34
C PRO A 113 22.74 -18.37 10.01
N VAL A 114 22.09 -17.47 9.26
CA VAL A 114 20.84 -16.81 9.67
C VAL A 114 19.66 -17.52 9.02
N ASP A 115 18.62 -17.81 9.82
CA ASP A 115 17.37 -18.38 9.31
C ASP A 115 16.65 -17.41 8.36
N ILE A 116 16.01 -17.95 7.31
CA ILE A 116 15.33 -17.15 6.28
C ILE A 116 14.20 -16.31 6.87
N ARG A 117 13.52 -16.82 7.91
CA ARG A 117 12.49 -16.09 8.65
C ARG A 117 13.01 -14.77 9.22
N ASN A 118 14.18 -14.78 9.85
CA ASN A 118 14.76 -13.57 10.45
C ASN A 118 15.14 -12.54 9.38
N ILE A 119 15.62 -13.00 8.22
CA ILE A 119 15.91 -12.11 7.08
C ILE A 119 14.62 -11.47 6.58
N CYS A 120 13.55 -12.24 6.37
CA CYS A 120 12.25 -11.71 5.94
C CYS A 120 11.67 -10.70 6.95
N VAL A 121 11.77 -10.98 8.26
CA VAL A 121 11.28 -10.07 9.32
C VAL A 121 12.06 -8.76 9.38
N LEU A 122 13.39 -8.80 9.22
CA LEU A 122 14.27 -7.64 9.35
C LEU A 122 14.57 -6.91 8.02
N LEU A 123 14.03 -7.39 6.90
CA LEU A 123 14.23 -6.79 5.59
C LEU A 123 13.68 -5.35 5.54
N ALA A 124 12.43 -5.14 5.97
CA ALA A 124 11.79 -3.83 5.91
C ALA A 124 12.53 -2.75 6.73
N PRO A 125 12.95 -3.01 7.99
CA PRO A 125 13.84 -2.10 8.71
C PRO A 125 15.14 -1.80 7.97
N GLY A 126 15.81 -2.81 7.40
CA GLY A 126 17.05 -2.61 6.63
C GLY A 126 16.86 -1.69 5.42
N PHE A 127 15.81 -1.92 4.63
CA PHE A 127 15.46 -1.09 3.48
C PHE A 127 14.95 0.31 3.88
N SER A 128 14.39 0.48 5.08
CA SER A 128 14.00 1.81 5.58
C SER A 128 15.21 2.74 5.77
N GLY A 129 16.34 2.22 6.26
CA GLY A 129 17.59 2.97 6.37
C GLY A 129 18.14 3.35 4.99
N LEU A 130 18.05 2.45 4.01
CA LEU A 130 18.39 2.72 2.61
C LEU A 130 17.45 3.76 1.98
N THR A 131 16.17 3.75 2.35
CA THR A 131 15.17 4.73 1.90
C THR A 131 15.48 6.13 2.42
N ALA A 132 15.89 6.24 3.69
CA ALA A 132 16.35 7.51 4.27
C ALA A 132 17.57 8.04 3.50
N PHE A 133 18.53 7.17 3.19
CA PHE A 133 19.69 7.52 2.37
C PHE A 133 19.33 7.92 0.93
N ALA A 134 18.40 7.21 0.27
CA ALA A 134 17.91 7.58 -1.05
C ALA A 134 17.22 8.96 -1.03
N THR A 135 16.47 9.26 0.03
CA THR A 135 15.80 10.55 0.23
C THR A 135 16.79 11.69 0.46
N TYR A 136 17.89 11.43 1.17
CA TYR A 136 19.02 12.35 1.29
C TYR A 136 19.59 12.71 -0.09
N LEU A 137 19.88 11.71 -0.92
CA LEU A 137 20.42 11.91 -2.27
C LEU A 137 19.43 12.67 -3.17
N PHE A 138 18.16 12.30 -3.17
CA PHE A 138 17.11 12.95 -3.95
C PHE A 138 16.97 14.44 -3.59
N THR A 139 16.91 14.76 -2.30
CA THR A 139 16.74 16.14 -1.82
C THR A 139 17.97 17.01 -2.09
N ASN A 140 19.18 16.43 -2.05
CA ASN A 140 20.42 17.16 -2.38
C ASN A 140 20.51 17.55 -3.85
N GLU A 141 19.81 16.86 -4.75
CA GLU A 141 19.71 17.30 -6.14
C GLU A 141 18.73 18.49 -6.28
N MET A 142 17.69 18.54 -5.44
CA MET A 142 16.68 19.61 -5.46
C MET A 142 17.15 20.93 -4.84
N SER A 143 17.96 20.85 -3.78
CA SER A 143 18.40 22.01 -3.00
C SER A 143 19.88 22.28 -3.16
N SER A 144 20.28 23.54 -3.17
CA SER A 144 21.69 23.95 -3.16
C SER A 144 22.43 23.56 -1.87
N THR A 145 21.68 23.35 -0.77
CA THR A 145 22.27 23.12 0.55
C THR A 145 22.09 21.66 0.98
N PRO A 146 23.19 20.95 1.33
CA PRO A 146 23.11 19.57 1.83
C PRO A 146 22.36 19.38 3.16
N SER A 147 22.02 20.47 3.85
CA SER A 147 21.26 20.47 5.10
C SER A 147 19.81 20.02 4.87
N ALA A 148 19.20 20.43 3.76
CA ALA A 148 17.85 20.02 3.39
C ALA A 148 17.77 18.50 3.22
N GLY A 149 18.79 17.88 2.64
CA GLY A 149 18.84 16.42 2.51
C GLY A 149 18.92 15.70 3.85
N LEU A 150 19.66 16.22 4.83
CA LEU A 150 19.73 15.58 6.16
C LEU A 150 18.38 15.66 6.88
N LEU A 151 17.67 16.79 6.77
CA LEU A 151 16.33 16.96 7.30
C LEU A 151 15.32 16.02 6.61
N ALA A 152 15.38 15.90 5.29
CA ALA A 152 14.49 14.98 4.56
C ALA A 152 14.75 13.51 4.95
N SER A 153 16.02 13.14 5.14
CA SER A 153 16.43 11.81 5.57
C SER A 153 15.88 11.44 6.95
N ILE A 154 15.95 12.35 7.93
CA ILE A 154 15.41 12.07 9.27
C ILE A 154 13.89 12.00 9.24
N PHE A 155 13.21 12.89 8.50
CA PHE A 155 11.76 12.84 8.35
C PHE A 155 11.31 11.52 7.74
N MET A 156 11.93 11.08 6.64
CA MET A 156 11.60 9.80 6.02
C MET A 156 11.90 8.60 6.93
N GLY A 157 12.98 8.68 7.72
CA GLY A 157 13.37 7.62 8.64
C GLY A 157 12.33 7.35 9.74
N ILE A 158 11.65 8.38 10.23
CA ILE A 158 10.72 8.27 11.38
C ILE A 158 9.25 8.54 11.04
N ALA A 159 8.90 8.91 9.80
CA ALA A 159 7.53 9.25 9.41
C ALA A 159 6.56 8.06 9.60
N PRO A 160 5.48 8.22 10.39
CA PRO A 160 4.51 7.16 10.64
C PRO A 160 3.84 6.63 9.38
N GLY A 161 3.54 7.51 8.41
CA GLY A 161 2.95 7.11 7.12
C GLY A 161 3.78 6.05 6.39
N TYR A 162 5.12 6.12 6.45
CA TYR A 162 6.00 5.08 5.90
C TYR A 162 6.17 3.89 6.85
N ILE A 163 6.25 4.13 8.16
CA ILE A 163 6.42 3.08 9.16
C ILE A 163 5.25 2.09 9.15
N SER A 164 4.01 2.56 8.92
CA SER A 164 2.80 1.73 8.90
C SER A 164 2.90 0.44 8.07
N ARG A 165 3.65 0.47 6.95
CA ARG A 165 3.90 -0.67 6.04
C ARG A 165 5.36 -1.09 5.95
N SER A 166 6.19 -0.66 6.91
CA SER A 166 7.60 -1.03 6.99
C SER A 166 8.05 -1.44 8.40
N VAL A 167 7.11 -1.79 9.29
CA VAL A 167 7.41 -2.35 10.61
C VAL A 167 8.12 -3.71 10.47
N ALA A 168 9.01 -4.04 11.41
CA ALA A 168 9.62 -5.36 11.46
C ALA A 168 8.54 -6.45 11.56
N GLY A 169 8.63 -7.45 10.68
CA GLY A 169 7.63 -8.52 10.54
C GLY A 169 6.62 -8.30 9.41
N SER A 170 6.49 -7.08 8.88
CA SER A 170 5.69 -6.81 7.67
C SER A 170 6.54 -7.06 6.42
N TYR A 171 6.57 -8.33 5.96
CA TYR A 171 7.29 -8.75 4.75
C TYR A 171 6.43 -8.59 3.50
N ASP A 172 6.04 -7.34 3.22
CA ASP A 172 5.27 -6.96 2.04
C ASP A 172 6.15 -6.26 0.99
N ASN A 173 5.66 -6.19 -0.25
CA ASN A 173 6.38 -5.65 -1.41
C ASN A 173 6.74 -4.16 -1.24
N GLU A 174 5.88 -3.42 -0.53
CA GLU A 174 6.03 -2.01 -0.17
C GLU A 174 7.35 -1.72 0.56
N ALA A 175 7.87 -2.69 1.33
CA ALA A 175 9.11 -2.55 2.10
C ALA A 175 10.33 -2.22 1.21
N ILE A 176 10.39 -2.78 0.00
CA ILE A 176 11.43 -2.49 -0.99
C ILE A 176 10.96 -1.40 -1.96
N ALA A 177 9.68 -1.38 -2.30
CA ALA A 177 9.14 -0.52 -3.35
C ALA A 177 9.42 0.97 -3.11
N ILE A 178 9.30 1.46 -1.87
CA ILE A 178 9.50 2.88 -1.57
C ILE A 178 10.97 3.28 -1.69
N PHE A 179 11.90 2.42 -1.30
CA PHE A 179 13.32 2.63 -1.57
C PHE A 179 13.58 2.78 -3.07
N LEU A 180 13.05 1.85 -3.88
CA LEU A 180 13.24 1.86 -5.34
C LEU A 180 12.57 3.05 -6.01
N LEU A 181 11.39 3.45 -5.55
CA LEU A 181 10.67 4.62 -6.04
C LEU A 181 11.50 5.89 -5.84
N VAL A 182 11.97 6.16 -4.62
CA VAL A 182 12.76 7.36 -4.32
C VAL A 182 14.11 7.32 -5.04
N PHE A 183 14.75 6.15 -5.12
CA PHE A 183 16.03 6.02 -5.81
C PHE A 183 15.90 6.18 -7.33
N THR A 184 14.83 5.68 -7.94
CA THR A 184 14.51 5.88 -9.36
C THR A 184 14.29 7.36 -9.64
N PHE A 185 13.56 8.08 -8.79
CA PHE A 185 13.37 9.52 -8.94
C PHE A 185 14.67 10.32 -8.76
N TYR A 186 15.53 9.92 -7.84
CA TYR A 186 16.89 10.48 -7.74
C TYR A 186 17.67 10.33 -9.05
N LEU A 187 17.71 9.12 -9.61
CA LEU A 187 18.43 8.84 -10.85
C LEU A 187 17.83 9.58 -12.05
N TRP A 188 16.50 9.67 -12.13
CA TRP A 188 15.78 10.40 -13.17
C TRP A 188 16.18 11.88 -13.19
N ILE A 189 16.12 12.52 -12.04
CA ILE A 189 16.49 13.94 -11.91
C ILE A 189 17.95 14.15 -12.27
N LYS A 190 18.83 13.30 -11.76
CA LYS A 190 20.26 13.37 -12.07
C LYS A 190 20.54 13.20 -13.56
N ALA A 191 19.79 12.32 -14.23
CA ALA A 191 19.84 12.15 -15.67
C ALA A 191 19.41 13.42 -16.42
N ILE A 192 18.35 14.11 -15.99
CA ILE A 192 17.92 15.38 -16.61
C ILE A 192 18.99 16.48 -16.45
N LYS A 193 19.56 16.62 -15.25
CA LYS A 193 20.57 17.65 -14.98
C LYS A 193 21.79 17.52 -15.88
N LEU A 194 22.35 16.31 -15.89
CA LEU A 194 23.59 15.99 -16.57
C LEU A 194 23.37 15.74 -18.06
N GLY A 195 22.16 15.35 -18.48
CA GLY A 195 21.82 15.03 -19.87
C GLY A 195 22.58 13.81 -20.41
N SER A 196 22.94 12.87 -19.55
CA SER A 196 23.77 11.72 -19.91
C SER A 196 22.96 10.44 -19.98
N ALA A 197 23.13 9.71 -21.09
CA ALA A 197 22.51 8.42 -21.33
C ALA A 197 22.89 7.37 -20.27
N PHE A 198 24.08 7.46 -19.67
CA PHE A 198 24.50 6.55 -18.59
C PHE A 198 23.55 6.62 -17.38
N TRP A 199 23.22 7.83 -16.93
CA TRP A 199 22.28 8.02 -15.82
C TRP A 199 20.85 7.66 -16.22
N GLY A 200 20.47 7.86 -17.48
CA GLY A 200 19.19 7.38 -18.03
C GLY A 200 19.09 5.85 -18.03
N ALA A 201 20.15 5.14 -18.41
CA ALA A 201 20.21 3.69 -18.40
C ALA A 201 20.21 3.11 -16.97
N LEU A 202 20.93 3.75 -16.04
CA LEU A 202 20.91 3.36 -14.63
C LEU A 202 19.50 3.59 -14.03
N CYS A 203 18.82 4.68 -14.40
CA CYS A 203 17.44 4.93 -14.02
C CYS A 203 16.51 3.81 -14.56
N ALA A 204 16.69 3.40 -15.82
CA ALA A 204 15.94 2.30 -16.42
C ALA A 204 16.17 0.95 -15.72
N LEU A 205 17.40 0.67 -15.27
CA LEU A 205 17.71 -0.54 -14.50
C LEU A 205 16.94 -0.58 -13.18
N PHE A 206 16.97 0.51 -12.41
CA PHE A 206 16.23 0.61 -11.15
C PHE A 206 14.71 0.64 -11.35
N TYR A 207 14.24 1.21 -12.45
CA TYR A 207 12.85 1.09 -12.87
C TYR A 207 12.46 -0.36 -13.16
N GLY A 208 13.29 -1.12 -13.89
CA GLY A 208 13.07 -2.56 -14.11
C GLY A 208 13.06 -3.35 -12.79
N TYR A 209 13.95 -3.03 -11.86
CA TYR A 209 13.94 -3.62 -10.52
C TYR A 209 12.66 -3.26 -9.75
N MET A 210 12.18 -2.02 -9.85
CA MET A 210 10.91 -1.58 -9.27
C MET A 210 9.72 -2.34 -9.86
N VAL A 211 9.69 -2.53 -11.18
CA VAL A 211 8.66 -3.34 -11.87
C VAL A 211 8.65 -4.77 -11.35
N SER A 212 9.81 -5.35 -11.07
CA SER A 212 9.92 -6.70 -10.50
C SER A 212 9.45 -6.78 -9.05
N ALA A 213 9.44 -5.68 -8.31
CA ALA A 213 9.15 -5.65 -6.87
C ALA A 213 7.70 -5.26 -6.55
N TRP A 214 7.10 -4.28 -7.26
CA TRP A 214 5.79 -3.76 -6.91
C TRP A 214 4.99 -3.23 -8.11
N GLY A 215 3.68 -3.52 -8.12
CA GLY A 215 2.76 -3.11 -9.17
C GLY A 215 2.56 -1.59 -9.32
N GLY A 216 2.97 -0.78 -8.34
CA GLY A 216 2.94 0.67 -8.46
C GLY A 216 4.03 1.26 -9.37
N TYR A 217 4.78 0.45 -10.13
CA TYR A 217 5.62 0.93 -11.22
C TYR A 217 4.82 1.75 -12.27
N VAL A 218 3.51 1.49 -12.39
CA VAL A 218 2.57 2.26 -13.23
C VAL A 218 2.52 3.73 -12.78
N PHE A 219 2.75 4.03 -11.50
CA PHE A 219 2.86 5.40 -11.01
C PHE A 219 4.09 6.11 -11.61
N ILE A 220 5.26 5.43 -11.62
CA ILE A 220 6.50 5.98 -12.17
C ILE A 220 6.38 6.19 -13.68
N THR A 221 5.82 5.19 -14.39
CA THR A 221 5.67 5.25 -15.85
C THR A 221 4.70 6.32 -16.32
N ASN A 222 3.78 6.80 -15.45
CA ASN A 222 2.89 7.91 -15.77
C ASN A 222 3.45 9.27 -15.29
N LEU A 223 4.15 9.29 -14.16
CA LEU A 223 4.69 10.53 -13.58
C LEU A 223 5.87 11.09 -14.39
N ILE A 224 6.79 10.24 -14.84
CA ILE A 224 7.97 10.67 -15.62
C ILE A 224 7.55 11.31 -16.96
N PRO A 225 6.67 10.68 -17.77
CA PRO A 225 6.15 11.31 -18.99
C PRO A 225 5.35 12.59 -18.70
N LEU A 226 4.54 12.62 -17.63
CA LEU A 226 3.80 13.82 -17.26
C LEU A 226 4.75 14.99 -16.94
N HIS A 227 5.84 14.73 -16.22
CA HIS A 227 6.88 15.73 -15.97
C HIS A 227 7.49 16.26 -17.26
N VAL A 228 7.89 15.38 -18.18
CA VAL A 228 8.45 15.76 -19.48
C VAL A 228 7.43 16.53 -20.33
N PHE A 229 6.17 16.11 -20.33
CA PHE A 229 5.10 16.79 -21.04
C PHE A 229 4.89 18.21 -20.50
N VAL A 230 4.90 18.40 -19.17
CA VAL A 230 4.82 19.73 -18.57
C VAL A 230 6.04 20.59 -18.93
N LEU A 231 7.25 20.03 -18.95
CA LEU A 231 8.45 20.76 -19.40
C LEU A 231 8.35 21.21 -20.86
N VAL A 232 7.80 20.35 -21.73
CA VAL A 232 7.53 20.68 -23.14
C VAL A 232 6.51 21.80 -23.25
N CYS A 233 5.39 21.72 -22.52
CA CYS A 233 4.35 22.76 -22.50
C CYS A 233 4.86 24.11 -21.98
N MET A 234 5.83 24.09 -21.05
CA MET A 234 6.51 25.30 -20.57
C MET A 234 7.54 25.87 -21.57
N GLY A 235 7.74 25.22 -22.72
CA GLY A 235 8.73 25.61 -23.72
C GLY A 235 10.18 25.32 -23.31
N ARG A 236 10.39 24.47 -22.30
CA ARG A 236 11.72 24.11 -21.76
C ARG A 236 12.26 22.81 -22.33
N PHE A 237 12.05 22.61 -23.63
CA PHE A 237 12.63 21.46 -24.32
C PHE A 237 14.14 21.65 -24.48
N SER A 238 14.92 20.61 -24.17
CA SER A 238 16.38 20.60 -24.28
C SER A 238 16.84 19.22 -24.72
N SER A 239 17.97 19.14 -25.43
CA SER A 239 18.60 17.88 -25.82
C SER A 239 18.87 16.96 -24.62
N ARG A 240 19.10 17.55 -23.43
CA ARG A 240 19.26 16.79 -22.17
C ARG A 240 18.01 15.99 -21.80
N VAL A 241 16.83 16.62 -21.91
CA VAL A 241 15.54 15.97 -21.65
C VAL A 241 15.28 14.88 -22.68
N TYR A 242 15.56 15.16 -23.96
CA TYR A 242 15.41 14.19 -25.04
C TYR A 242 16.26 12.94 -24.83
N VAL A 243 17.58 13.09 -24.59
CA VAL A 243 18.50 11.96 -24.39
C VAL A 243 18.10 11.14 -23.15
N SER A 244 17.81 11.81 -22.04
CA SER A 244 17.48 11.13 -20.78
C SER A 244 16.16 10.37 -20.86
N TYR A 245 15.11 10.99 -21.43
CA TYR A 245 13.80 10.34 -21.56
C TYR A 245 13.82 9.20 -22.57
N CYS A 246 14.40 9.38 -23.76
CA CYS A 246 14.42 8.33 -24.79
C CYS A 246 15.22 7.10 -24.32
N THR A 247 16.34 7.32 -23.64
CA THR A 247 17.15 6.22 -23.07
C THR A 247 16.37 5.49 -21.97
N TRP A 248 15.74 6.23 -21.06
CA TRP A 248 14.93 5.64 -19.99
C TRP A 248 13.74 4.85 -20.54
N TYR A 249 13.00 5.41 -21.50
CA TYR A 249 11.82 4.76 -22.07
C TYR A 249 12.17 3.48 -22.82
N ALA A 250 13.19 3.52 -23.69
CA ALA A 250 13.59 2.34 -24.47
C ALA A 250 14.07 1.19 -23.58
N LEU A 251 15.02 1.46 -22.68
CA LEU A 251 15.56 0.42 -21.81
C LEU A 251 14.58 0.01 -20.71
N GLY A 252 13.84 0.96 -20.14
CA GLY A 252 12.89 0.71 -19.07
C GLY A 252 11.70 -0.13 -19.51
N THR A 253 11.17 0.14 -20.71
CA THR A 253 10.06 -0.66 -21.28
C THR A 253 10.54 -2.06 -21.66
N LEU A 254 11.76 -2.21 -22.20
CA LEU A 254 12.32 -3.54 -22.48
C LEU A 254 12.56 -4.34 -21.21
N ALA A 255 13.05 -3.70 -20.15
CA ALA A 255 13.26 -4.34 -18.85
C ALA A 255 11.94 -4.74 -18.19
N SER A 256 10.89 -3.91 -18.28
CA SER A 256 9.57 -4.23 -17.70
C SER A 256 8.90 -5.42 -18.40
N MET A 257 9.08 -5.57 -19.72
CA MET A 257 8.53 -6.70 -20.47
C MET A 257 9.15 -8.06 -20.10
N GLN A 258 10.32 -8.10 -19.48
CA GLN A 258 10.97 -9.36 -19.08
C GLN A 258 10.29 -10.03 -17.88
N ILE A 259 9.49 -9.29 -17.10
CA ILE A 259 8.80 -9.82 -15.93
C ILE A 259 7.55 -10.58 -16.42
N PRO A 260 7.40 -11.89 -16.16
CA PRO A 260 6.31 -12.70 -16.70
C PRO A 260 4.92 -12.17 -16.38
N PHE A 261 4.74 -11.65 -15.16
CA PHE A 261 3.50 -11.02 -14.72
C PHE A 261 3.09 -9.81 -15.57
N VAL A 262 4.08 -9.06 -16.07
CA VAL A 262 3.88 -7.85 -16.86
C VAL A 262 3.79 -8.20 -18.35
N GLY A 263 4.66 -9.08 -18.84
CA GLY A 263 4.67 -9.54 -20.23
C GLY A 263 4.53 -8.39 -21.23
N PHE A 264 3.47 -8.42 -22.05
CA PHE A 264 3.21 -7.41 -23.08
C PHE A 264 2.23 -6.29 -22.65
N LEU A 265 1.90 -6.18 -21.35
CA LEU A 265 1.05 -5.10 -20.84
C LEU A 265 1.59 -3.69 -21.19
N PRO A 266 2.90 -3.40 -21.18
CA PRO A 266 3.39 -2.06 -21.51
C PRO A 266 3.07 -1.59 -22.94
N ILE A 267 2.77 -2.51 -23.86
CA ILE A 267 2.36 -2.20 -25.23
C ILE A 267 0.84 -2.20 -25.38
N ARG A 268 0.16 -3.17 -24.74
CA ARG A 268 -1.27 -3.42 -24.96
C ARG A 268 -2.19 -2.67 -23.99
N SER A 269 -1.71 -2.30 -22.81
CA SER A 269 -2.52 -1.61 -21.80
C SER A 269 -2.55 -0.11 -22.01
N SER A 270 -3.73 0.50 -21.85
CA SER A 270 -3.92 1.95 -21.87
C SER A 270 -3.10 2.69 -20.80
N GLU A 271 -2.74 2.01 -19.71
CA GLU A 271 -2.03 2.58 -18.56
C GLU A 271 -0.59 3.03 -18.89
N HIS A 272 -0.01 2.50 -19.96
CA HIS A 272 1.36 2.78 -20.42
C HIS A 272 1.40 3.69 -21.66
N MET A 273 0.23 4.04 -22.21
CA MET A 273 0.13 4.83 -23.43
C MET A 273 0.59 6.28 -23.26
N SER A 274 0.56 6.82 -22.03
CA SER A 274 1.11 8.14 -21.73
C SER A 274 2.61 8.20 -22.01
N ALA A 275 3.36 7.15 -21.64
CA ALA A 275 4.79 7.04 -21.91
C ALA A 275 5.08 6.91 -23.39
N LEU A 276 4.34 6.06 -24.11
CA LEU A 276 4.48 5.92 -25.56
C LEU A 276 4.12 7.21 -26.30
N GLY A 277 3.05 7.88 -25.88
CA GLY A 277 2.60 9.15 -26.47
C GLY A 277 3.61 10.28 -26.31
N VAL A 278 4.17 10.45 -25.11
CA VAL A 278 5.21 11.46 -24.85
C VAL A 278 6.52 11.09 -25.57
N PHE A 279 6.86 9.81 -25.68
CA PHE A 279 7.98 9.35 -26.50
C PHE A 279 7.80 9.77 -27.96
N GLY A 280 6.64 9.49 -28.57
CA GLY A 280 6.32 9.93 -29.92
C GLY A 280 6.38 11.45 -30.08
N LEU A 281 5.81 12.19 -29.12
CA LEU A 281 5.82 13.66 -29.10
C LEU A 281 7.25 14.22 -29.08
N LEU A 282 8.15 13.65 -28.26
CA LEU A 282 9.54 14.10 -28.19
C LEU A 282 10.31 13.85 -29.49
N GLN A 283 10.04 12.75 -30.21
CA GLN A 283 10.64 12.51 -31.52
C GLN A 283 10.21 13.59 -32.53
N LEU A 284 8.93 13.94 -32.51
CA LEU A 284 8.37 14.98 -33.38
C LEU A 284 8.97 16.35 -33.07
N ILE A 285 9.04 16.72 -31.78
CA ILE A 285 9.62 18.01 -31.36
C ILE A 285 11.11 18.06 -31.67
N GLY A 286 11.85 16.99 -31.40
CA GLY A 286 13.27 16.89 -31.72
C GLY A 286 13.54 17.05 -33.22
N PHE A 287 12.72 16.42 -34.06
CA PHE A 287 12.79 16.58 -35.52
C PHE A 287 12.44 17.99 -35.97
N VAL A 288 11.38 18.58 -35.40
CA VAL A 288 10.97 19.96 -35.70
C VAL A 288 12.07 20.97 -35.34
N GLU A 289 12.70 20.84 -34.17
CA GLU A 289 13.82 21.70 -33.77
C GLU A 289 15.05 21.49 -34.65
N PHE A 290 15.33 20.26 -35.10
CA PHE A 290 16.37 19.99 -36.08
C PHE A 290 16.11 20.68 -37.43
N VAL A 291 14.89 20.60 -37.96
CA VAL A 291 14.49 21.28 -39.20
C VAL A 291 14.51 22.80 -39.02
N ARG A 292 14.11 23.31 -37.85
CA ARG A 292 14.17 24.73 -37.50
C ARG A 292 15.59 25.28 -37.57
N ALA A 293 16.58 24.50 -37.18
CA ALA A 293 17.99 24.90 -37.26
C ALA A 293 18.50 25.00 -38.71
N GLY A 294 17.88 24.28 -39.66
CA GLY A 294 18.31 24.22 -41.06
C GLY A 294 17.53 25.10 -42.05
N VAL A 295 16.38 25.67 -41.66
CA VAL A 295 15.44 26.33 -42.60
C VAL A 295 15.09 27.77 -42.18
N PRO A 296 15.00 28.75 -43.12
CA PRO A 296 14.57 30.11 -42.82
C PRO A 296 13.16 30.21 -42.20
N SER A 297 12.98 31.12 -41.24
CA SER A 297 11.80 31.22 -40.35
C SER A 297 10.44 31.33 -41.05
N LYS A 298 10.38 31.93 -42.25
CA LYS A 298 9.13 32.07 -43.02
C LYS A 298 8.67 30.74 -43.65
N GLN A 299 9.59 29.96 -44.19
CA GLN A 299 9.28 28.64 -44.77
C GLN A 299 9.00 27.61 -43.66
N PHE A 300 9.67 27.76 -42.52
CA PHE A 300 9.46 26.93 -41.33
C PHE A 300 8.04 27.05 -40.76
N GLN A 301 7.45 28.24 -40.70
CA GLN A 301 6.09 28.41 -40.16
C GLN A 301 5.01 27.68 -40.98
N THR A 302 5.14 27.69 -42.32
CA THR A 302 4.21 27.00 -43.23
C THR A 302 4.39 25.49 -43.13
N LEU A 303 5.64 25.01 -43.08
CA LEU A 303 5.97 23.60 -42.93
C LEU A 303 5.55 23.06 -41.55
N LEU A 304 5.74 23.83 -40.48
CA LEU A 304 5.30 23.48 -39.13
C LEU A 304 3.79 23.32 -39.05
N ARG A 305 3.01 24.26 -39.63
CA ARG A 305 1.54 24.15 -39.65
C ARG A 305 1.07 22.91 -40.41
N GLY A 306 1.67 22.62 -41.58
CA GLY A 306 1.37 21.42 -42.34
C GLY A 306 1.73 20.13 -41.60
N PHE A 307 2.91 20.10 -40.97
CA PHE A 307 3.40 18.96 -40.20
C PHE A 307 2.56 18.69 -38.95
N VAL A 308 2.20 19.72 -38.18
CA VAL A 308 1.36 19.59 -36.98
C VAL A 308 -0.03 19.05 -37.35
N VAL A 309 -0.65 19.56 -38.42
CA VAL A 309 -1.97 19.08 -38.87
C VAL A 309 -1.89 17.62 -39.35
N LEU A 310 -0.86 17.27 -40.12
CA LEU A 310 -0.65 15.90 -40.60
C LEU A 310 -0.45 14.92 -39.42
N VAL A 311 0.46 15.25 -38.52
CA VAL A 311 0.81 14.41 -37.37
C VAL A 311 -0.37 14.29 -36.41
N PHE A 312 -1.10 15.37 -36.14
CA PHE A 312 -2.30 15.32 -35.32
C PHE A 312 -3.38 14.44 -35.95
N SER A 313 -3.59 14.54 -37.26
CA SER A 313 -4.57 13.71 -37.98
C SER A 313 -4.19 12.23 -37.97
N VAL A 314 -2.91 11.90 -38.17
CA VAL A 314 -2.39 10.53 -38.14
C VAL A 314 -2.41 9.96 -36.72
N ALA A 315 -2.02 10.74 -35.71
CA ALA A 315 -2.00 10.31 -34.31
C ALA A 315 -3.42 10.09 -33.77
N LEU A 316 -4.35 11.02 -34.05
CA LEU A 316 -5.75 10.90 -33.65
C LEU A 316 -6.42 9.73 -34.37
N GLY A 317 -6.22 9.61 -35.70
CA GLY A 317 -6.73 8.50 -36.49
C GLY A 317 -6.19 7.16 -36.03
N GLY A 318 -4.88 7.07 -35.76
CA GLY A 318 -4.23 5.88 -35.24
C GLY A 318 -4.72 5.47 -33.85
N LEU A 319 -4.85 6.43 -32.92
CA LEU A 319 -5.34 6.16 -31.57
C LEU A 319 -6.80 5.66 -31.60
N VAL A 320 -7.68 6.34 -32.35
CA VAL A 320 -9.09 5.94 -32.47
C VAL A 320 -9.19 4.56 -33.12
N LEU A 321 -8.44 4.28 -34.18
CA LEU A 321 -8.47 3.00 -34.86
C LEU A 321 -7.91 1.87 -33.98
N LEU A 322 -6.83 2.10 -33.24
CA LEU A 322 -6.26 1.13 -32.30
C LEU A 322 -7.16 0.86 -31.08
N THR A 323 -7.91 1.87 -30.64
CA THR A 323 -8.87 1.73 -29.54
C THR A 323 -10.12 0.98 -30.01
N VAL A 324 -10.67 1.35 -31.17
CA VAL A 324 -11.88 0.71 -31.74
C VAL A 324 -11.60 -0.71 -32.21
N SER A 325 -10.40 -1.00 -32.72
CA SER A 325 -10.00 -2.37 -33.10
C SER A 325 -9.74 -3.29 -31.92
N GLY A 326 -9.79 -2.79 -30.67
CA GLY A 326 -9.61 -3.59 -29.46
C GLY A 326 -8.19 -4.09 -29.23
N VAL A 327 -7.20 -3.61 -29.98
CA VAL A 327 -5.79 -3.97 -29.79
C VAL A 327 -5.24 -3.37 -28.49
N ILE A 328 -5.73 -2.19 -28.11
CA ILE A 328 -5.43 -1.56 -26.81
C ILE A 328 -6.53 -1.95 -25.82
N ALA A 329 -6.14 -2.67 -24.77
CA ALA A 329 -7.04 -3.02 -23.68
C ALA A 329 -7.43 -1.76 -22.89
N PRO A 330 -8.71 -1.64 -22.46
CA PRO A 330 -9.16 -0.55 -21.63
C PRO A 330 -8.50 -0.59 -20.24
N TRP A 331 -8.69 0.48 -19.47
CA TRP A 331 -8.19 0.61 -18.11
C TRP A 331 -8.66 -0.55 -17.25
N THR A 332 -7.78 -1.10 -16.42
CA THR A 332 -8.19 -2.14 -15.48
C THR A 332 -9.10 -1.57 -14.39
N GLY A 333 -10.03 -2.38 -13.86
CA GLY A 333 -11.04 -1.91 -12.91
C GLY A 333 -10.46 -1.24 -11.66
N ARG A 334 -9.29 -1.70 -11.18
CA ARG A 334 -8.61 -1.14 -10.00
C ARG A 334 -8.02 0.26 -10.24
N PHE A 335 -7.45 0.50 -11.42
CA PHE A 335 -6.96 1.85 -11.77
C PHE A 335 -8.11 2.76 -12.17
N TYR A 336 -9.14 2.23 -12.83
CA TYR A 336 -10.34 2.99 -13.18
C TYR A 336 -11.10 3.48 -11.93
N SER A 337 -11.15 2.70 -10.85
CA SER A 337 -11.78 3.13 -9.60
C SER A 337 -11.09 4.30 -8.90
N LEU A 338 -9.83 4.60 -9.25
CA LEU A 338 -9.13 5.79 -8.75
C LEU A 338 -9.59 7.06 -9.49
N TRP A 339 -10.17 6.92 -10.68
CA TRP A 339 -10.76 8.00 -11.45
C TRP A 339 -12.26 8.13 -11.15
N ASP A 340 -13.00 7.03 -11.31
CA ASP A 340 -14.41 6.92 -10.95
C ASP A 340 -14.58 6.18 -9.63
N THR A 341 -14.67 6.95 -8.55
CA THR A 341 -14.77 6.43 -7.18
C THR A 341 -16.08 5.68 -6.90
N GLY A 342 -17.11 5.81 -7.75
CA GLY A 342 -18.37 5.08 -7.64
C GLY A 342 -18.34 3.69 -8.28
N TYR A 343 -17.48 3.49 -9.28
CA TYR A 343 -17.48 2.28 -10.12
C TYR A 343 -17.27 0.98 -9.33
N ALA A 344 -16.27 0.96 -8.44
CA ALA A 344 -15.94 -0.24 -7.66
C ALA A 344 -17.10 -0.68 -6.77
N LYS A 345 -17.80 0.25 -6.13
CA LYS A 345 -18.89 -0.07 -5.20
C LYS A 345 -20.11 -0.68 -5.91
N ILE A 346 -20.35 -0.30 -7.17
CA ILE A 346 -21.52 -0.74 -7.95
C ILE A 346 -21.22 -2.03 -8.71
N HIS A 347 -20.08 -2.11 -9.39
CA HIS A 347 -19.80 -3.18 -10.35
C HIS A 347 -18.88 -4.29 -9.82
N ILE A 348 -18.00 -3.99 -8.86
CA ILE A 348 -17.01 -4.95 -8.36
C ILE A 348 -16.90 -4.85 -6.83
N PRO A 349 -17.86 -5.43 -6.08
CA PRO A 349 -17.93 -5.28 -4.61
C PRO A 349 -16.69 -5.80 -3.89
N ILE A 350 -15.94 -6.75 -4.50
CA ILE A 350 -14.66 -7.26 -3.98
C ILE A 350 -13.66 -6.12 -3.79
N ILE A 351 -13.52 -5.21 -4.77
CA ILE A 351 -12.58 -4.07 -4.67
C ILE A 351 -13.03 -3.12 -3.56
N ALA A 352 -14.33 -2.84 -3.45
CA ALA A 352 -14.84 -1.94 -2.42
C ALA A 352 -14.80 -2.55 -1.00
N SER A 353 -14.72 -3.88 -0.88
CA SER A 353 -14.73 -4.58 0.40
C SER A 353 -13.44 -4.41 1.21
N VAL A 354 -12.31 -4.13 0.53
CA VAL A 354 -11.01 -3.94 1.19
C VAL A 354 -10.98 -2.56 1.86
N SER A 355 -10.71 -2.54 3.17
CA SER A 355 -10.64 -1.30 3.97
C SER A 355 -9.60 -0.30 3.43
N GLU A 356 -8.53 -0.80 2.82
CA GLU A 356 -7.46 0.01 2.25
C GLU A 356 -7.86 0.84 1.02
N HIS A 357 -8.94 0.45 0.34
CA HIS A 357 -9.46 1.13 -0.85
C HIS A 357 -10.39 2.31 -0.51
N GLN A 358 -10.69 2.52 0.76
CA GLN A 358 -11.53 3.62 1.22
C GLN A 358 -10.81 4.98 1.10
N PRO A 359 -11.55 6.08 0.99
CA PRO A 359 -10.97 7.42 1.00
C PRO A 359 -10.41 7.80 2.37
N THR A 360 -9.37 8.63 2.38
CA THR A 360 -8.72 9.11 3.61
C THR A 360 -9.47 10.30 4.20
N ALA A 361 -9.79 10.22 5.49
CA ALA A 361 -10.25 11.38 6.25
C ALA A 361 -9.07 12.28 6.67
N TRP A 362 -9.32 13.59 6.87
CA TRP A 362 -8.29 14.54 7.31
C TRP A 362 -7.54 14.16 8.61
N PRO A 363 -8.13 13.47 9.61
CA PRO A 363 -7.39 13.07 10.80
C PRO A 363 -6.28 12.06 10.48
N ALA A 364 -6.46 11.22 9.46
CA ALA A 364 -5.42 10.27 9.03
C ALA A 364 -4.20 11.01 8.46
N PHE A 365 -4.41 12.06 7.65
CA PHE A 365 -3.33 12.91 7.16
C PHE A 365 -2.52 13.54 8.30
N PHE A 366 -3.20 14.05 9.32
CA PHE A 366 -2.53 14.63 10.49
C PHE A 366 -1.85 13.57 11.36
N PHE A 367 -2.50 12.41 11.54
CA PHE A 367 -1.98 11.30 12.33
C PHE A 367 -0.65 10.76 11.75
N ASP A 368 -0.57 10.65 10.43
CA ASP A 368 0.59 10.06 9.77
C ASP A 368 1.73 11.02 9.45
N LEU A 369 1.43 12.31 9.26
CA LEU A 369 2.43 13.31 8.82
C LEU A 369 2.68 14.42 9.85
N ASN A 370 1.78 14.62 10.83
CA ASN A 370 1.85 15.62 11.90
C ASN A 370 2.32 17.01 11.41
N LEU A 371 3.58 17.38 11.72
CA LEU A 371 4.17 18.66 11.35
C LEU A 371 4.28 18.86 9.83
N LEU A 372 4.52 17.77 9.10
CA LEU A 372 4.90 17.83 7.70
C LEU A 372 3.72 18.26 6.81
N ILE A 373 2.47 18.01 7.25
CA ILE A 373 1.28 18.30 6.44
C ILE A 373 1.09 19.79 6.17
N TRP A 374 1.45 20.67 7.11
CA TRP A 374 1.32 22.12 6.93
C TRP A 374 2.57 22.75 6.32
N LEU A 375 3.74 22.12 6.46
CA LEU A 375 4.96 22.51 5.74
C LEU A 375 4.89 22.13 4.25
N PHE A 376 4.12 21.11 3.90
CA PHE A 376 4.00 20.60 2.53
C PHE A 376 3.54 21.65 1.51
N PRO A 377 2.41 22.37 1.69
CA PRO A 377 2.00 23.42 0.76
C PRO A 377 3.00 24.57 0.66
N ALA A 378 3.63 24.94 1.78
CA ALA A 378 4.67 25.96 1.80
C ALA A 378 5.90 25.55 0.98
N GLY A 379 6.27 24.27 1.00
CA GLY A 379 7.38 23.73 0.22
C GLY A 379 7.08 23.71 -1.27
N VAL A 380 5.87 23.32 -1.65
CA VAL A 380 5.40 23.40 -3.04
C VAL A 380 5.43 24.85 -3.52
N TYR A 381 4.99 25.81 -2.69
CA TYR A 381 5.07 27.24 -3.02
C TYR A 381 6.53 27.73 -3.20
N LEU A 382 7.47 27.28 -2.37
CA LEU A 382 8.90 27.59 -2.56
C LEU A 382 9.45 27.04 -3.89
N CYS A 383 9.01 25.87 -4.32
CA CYS A 383 9.36 25.31 -5.63
C CYS A 383 8.82 26.16 -6.80
N PHE A 384 7.66 26.80 -6.63
CA PHE A 384 7.14 27.73 -7.66
C PHE A 384 7.99 29.00 -7.78
N LEU A 385 8.58 29.49 -6.69
CA LEU A 385 9.41 30.70 -6.69
C LEU A 385 10.73 30.53 -7.45
N LYS A 386 11.31 29.32 -7.45
CA LYS A 386 12.61 29.02 -8.09
C LYS A 386 12.49 27.96 -9.18
N LEU A 387 11.47 28.08 -10.04
CA LEU A 387 11.09 27.08 -11.03
C LEU A 387 12.24 26.59 -11.95
N THR A 388 13.00 25.58 -11.50
CA THR A 388 13.97 24.80 -12.29
C THR A 388 13.32 23.52 -12.82
N ASP A 389 13.95 22.87 -13.80
CA ASP A 389 13.39 21.65 -14.42
C ASP A 389 13.12 20.53 -13.41
N GLU A 390 13.91 20.50 -12.34
CA GLU A 390 13.82 19.55 -11.22
C GLU A 390 12.69 19.91 -10.25
N GLN A 391 12.49 21.20 -9.98
CA GLN A 391 11.40 21.65 -9.12
C GLN A 391 10.02 21.44 -9.77
N VAL A 392 9.95 21.48 -11.10
CA VAL A 392 8.74 21.10 -11.83
C VAL A 392 8.37 19.64 -11.54
N PHE A 393 9.35 18.73 -11.46
CA PHE A 393 9.09 17.32 -11.10
C PHE A 393 8.47 17.20 -9.70
N VAL A 394 9.02 17.91 -8.72
CA VAL A 394 8.50 17.93 -7.34
C VAL A 394 7.08 18.46 -7.29
N VAL A 395 6.77 19.54 -8.02
CA VAL A 395 5.42 20.11 -8.07
C VAL A 395 4.41 19.12 -8.68
N VAL A 396 4.75 18.51 -9.82
CA VAL A 396 3.88 17.52 -10.49
C VAL A 396 3.68 16.29 -9.59
N TYR A 397 4.74 15.81 -8.95
CA TYR A 397 4.66 14.69 -8.02
C TYR A 397 3.79 15.03 -6.81
N SER A 398 3.97 16.20 -6.19
CA SER A 398 3.16 16.66 -5.06
C SER A 398 1.67 16.70 -5.38
N ILE A 399 1.28 17.31 -6.51
CA ILE A 399 -0.12 17.45 -6.89
C ILE A 399 -0.75 16.07 -7.14
N LEU A 400 -0.06 15.23 -7.93
CA LEU A 400 -0.58 13.92 -8.31
C LEU A 400 -0.69 12.97 -7.11
N ALA A 401 0.35 12.93 -6.27
CA ALA A 401 0.36 12.08 -5.07
C ALA A 401 -0.68 12.54 -4.04
N SER A 402 -0.89 13.86 -3.88
CA SER A 402 -1.93 14.37 -2.98
C SER A 402 -3.34 13.96 -3.44
N TYR A 403 -3.63 14.05 -4.74
CA TYR A 403 -4.92 13.59 -5.28
C TYR A 403 -5.15 12.10 -5.00
N PHE A 404 -4.19 11.24 -5.35
CA PHE A 404 -4.32 9.80 -5.17
C PHE A 404 -4.40 9.38 -3.69
N SER A 405 -3.65 10.03 -2.81
CA SER A 405 -3.76 9.79 -1.37
C SER A 405 -5.13 10.18 -0.81
N GLY A 406 -5.79 11.20 -1.37
CA GLY A 406 -7.13 11.62 -0.97
C GLY A 406 -8.21 10.60 -1.36
N VAL A 407 -8.03 9.93 -2.50
CA VAL A 407 -8.96 8.92 -3.02
C VAL A 407 -8.82 7.59 -2.30
N MET A 408 -7.61 7.20 -1.89
CA MET A 408 -7.33 5.86 -1.35
C MET A 408 -6.28 5.88 -0.23
N VAL A 409 -6.61 5.28 0.94
CA VAL A 409 -5.73 5.25 2.13
C VAL A 409 -4.37 4.63 1.86
N ARG A 410 -4.30 3.51 1.16
CA ARG A 410 -3.01 2.83 0.87
C ARG A 410 -2.02 3.73 0.12
N LEU A 411 -2.51 4.68 -0.70
CA LEU A 411 -1.64 5.54 -1.51
C LEU A 411 -0.98 6.67 -0.71
N MET A 412 -1.33 6.83 0.57
CA MET A 412 -0.62 7.71 1.50
C MET A 412 0.87 7.35 1.62
N LEU A 413 1.22 6.08 1.45
CA LEU A 413 2.59 5.59 1.40
C LEU A 413 3.40 6.28 0.28
N THR A 414 2.79 6.52 -0.88
CA THR A 414 3.45 7.18 -2.02
C THR A 414 3.53 8.70 -1.89
N LEU A 415 2.67 9.31 -1.05
CA LEU A 415 2.70 10.74 -0.73
C LEU A 415 3.81 11.07 0.28
N THR A 416 4.07 10.18 1.24
CA THR A 416 5.01 10.43 2.34
C THR A 416 6.40 10.92 1.89
N PRO A 417 7.08 10.31 0.89
CA PRO A 417 8.39 10.78 0.44
C PRO A 417 8.41 12.25 -0.01
N ILE A 418 7.43 12.67 -0.81
CA ILE A 418 7.41 14.04 -1.34
C ILE A 418 7.06 15.08 -0.28
N VAL A 419 6.24 14.70 0.70
CA VAL A 419 5.95 15.52 1.88
C VAL A 419 7.21 15.71 2.73
N CYS A 420 8.02 14.66 2.94
CA CYS A 420 9.28 14.78 3.68
C CYS A 420 10.28 15.71 2.96
N VAL A 421 10.40 15.60 1.64
CA VAL A 421 11.34 16.40 0.83
C VAL A 421 10.95 17.88 0.83
N THR A 422 9.68 18.18 0.55
CA THR A 422 9.18 19.57 0.49
C THR A 422 9.18 20.23 1.86
N ALA A 423 8.78 19.51 2.92
CA ALA A 423 8.86 20.02 4.30
C ALA A 423 10.32 20.29 4.72
N ALA A 424 11.26 19.42 4.34
CA ALA A 424 12.67 19.63 4.61
C ALA A 424 13.25 20.84 3.88
N MET A 425 12.82 21.12 2.65
CA MET A 425 13.22 22.32 1.91
C MET A 425 12.75 23.61 2.62
N VAL A 426 11.50 23.65 3.10
CA VAL A 426 10.98 24.79 3.87
C VAL A 426 11.78 24.98 5.14
N LEU A 427 11.92 23.92 5.92
CA LEU A 427 12.58 24.01 7.22
C LEU A 427 14.05 24.35 7.08
N SER A 428 14.76 23.82 6.07
CA SER A 428 16.14 24.22 5.77
C SER A 428 16.23 25.70 5.41
N THR A 429 15.28 26.22 4.62
CA THR A 429 15.26 27.64 4.23
C THR A 429 15.03 28.55 5.44
N ILE A 430 14.11 28.18 6.34
CA ILE A 430 13.84 28.88 7.60
C ILE A 430 15.11 28.85 8.47
N LEU A 431 15.67 27.67 8.72
CA LEU A 431 16.86 27.51 9.55
C LEU A 431 18.05 28.27 8.96
N GLU A 432 18.31 28.20 7.65
CA GLU A 432 19.40 28.96 7.02
C GLU A 432 19.24 30.48 7.19
N THR A 433 18.00 30.97 7.07
CA THR A 433 17.70 32.41 7.20
C THR A 433 17.88 32.91 8.63
N TYR A 434 17.40 32.15 9.64
CA TYR A 434 17.39 32.60 11.04
C TYR A 434 18.62 32.15 11.85
N LEU A 435 19.32 31.07 11.45
CA LEU A 435 20.55 30.60 12.11
C LEU A 435 21.79 31.39 11.67
N SER A 436 21.72 32.12 10.54
CA SER A 436 22.80 33.02 10.12
C SER A 436 22.87 34.24 11.04
N MET A 437 23.95 34.32 11.83
CA MET A 437 24.26 35.47 12.69
C MET A 437 24.71 36.70 11.88
N LYS A 438 25.04 36.57 10.60
CA LYS A 438 25.33 37.72 9.75
C LYS A 438 24.01 38.40 9.39
N SER A 439 23.67 39.49 10.09
CA SER A 439 22.77 40.48 9.54
C SER A 439 23.39 41.01 8.24
N PRO A 440 22.63 41.15 7.14
CA PRO A 440 23.07 42.07 6.10
C PRO A 440 23.29 43.43 6.77
N LYS A 441 24.42 44.10 6.49
CA LYS A 441 24.56 45.52 6.85
C LYS A 441 23.36 46.22 6.23
N SER A 442 22.63 46.98 7.03
CA SER A 442 21.45 47.68 6.54
C SER A 442 21.88 48.57 5.37
N ASP A 443 21.10 48.58 4.29
CA ASP A 443 21.29 49.52 3.17
C ASP A 443 21.23 50.99 3.64
N ALA A 444 20.85 51.25 4.90
CA ALA A 444 20.97 52.55 5.55
C ALA A 444 22.44 53.03 5.67
N GLU A 445 23.42 52.14 5.83
CA GLU A 445 24.84 52.52 5.82
C GLU A 445 25.35 52.80 4.40
N PHE A 446 24.80 52.13 3.37
CA PHE A 446 25.15 52.34 1.97
C PHE A 446 24.53 53.65 1.43
N VAL A 447 23.28 53.93 1.82
CA VAL A 447 22.62 55.21 1.49
C VAL A 447 23.25 56.37 2.29
N ALA A 448 23.74 56.16 3.51
CA ALA A 448 24.45 57.20 4.26
C ALA A 448 25.82 57.55 3.66
N THR A 449 26.50 56.59 3.03
CA THR A 449 27.77 56.84 2.32
C THR A 449 27.57 57.49 0.95
N GLU A 450 26.49 57.16 0.23
CA GLU A 450 26.13 57.87 -1.02
C GLU A 450 25.51 59.27 -0.76
N ALA A 451 24.74 59.46 0.31
CA ALA A 451 24.15 60.76 0.66
C ALA A 451 25.19 61.80 1.10
N ALA A 452 26.38 61.37 1.56
CA ALA A 452 27.50 62.27 1.82
C ALA A 452 28.17 62.79 0.53
N ALA A 453 27.99 62.10 -0.61
CA ALA A 453 28.65 62.43 -1.88
C ALA A 453 27.83 63.38 -2.78
N THR A 454 26.52 63.53 -2.56
CA THR A 454 25.64 64.39 -3.38
C THR A 454 24.90 65.44 -2.55
N LYS A 455 25.65 66.43 -2.04
CA LYS A 455 25.06 67.74 -1.69
C LYS A 455 24.89 68.54 -2.98
N ASN A 456 23.67 68.55 -3.56
CA ASN A 456 23.06 69.65 -4.34
C ASN A 456 21.97 69.13 -5.32
N ALA A 457 20.71 69.01 -4.88
CA ALA A 457 19.50 69.21 -5.69
C ALA A 457 18.22 69.15 -4.80
N PRO A 458 17.19 69.98 -5.05
CA PRO A 458 16.02 70.09 -4.18
C PRO A 458 14.97 69.01 -4.46
N ALA A 459 14.19 68.73 -3.42
CA ALA A 459 13.19 67.66 -3.33
C ALA A 459 12.02 67.79 -4.31
N LYS A 460 11.65 66.67 -4.95
CA LYS A 460 10.30 66.42 -5.46
C LYS A 460 9.69 65.25 -4.69
N GLY A 461 8.69 65.56 -3.86
CA GLY A 461 7.85 64.60 -3.18
C GLY A 461 6.90 63.90 -4.15
N GLY A 462 6.72 62.59 -3.95
CA GLY A 462 5.74 61.76 -4.66
C GLY A 462 6.18 60.31 -4.75
N LEU A 463 5.40 59.39 -4.13
CA LEU A 463 5.45 57.93 -4.31
C LEU A 463 6.72 57.15 -3.89
N ARG A 464 7.45 57.56 -2.85
CA ARG A 464 8.43 56.68 -2.16
C ARG A 464 7.97 56.16 -0.78
N SER A 465 6.80 56.58 -0.30
CA SER A 465 6.28 56.23 1.04
C SER A 465 5.65 54.84 1.15
N MET A 466 5.44 54.11 0.04
CA MET A 466 4.99 52.70 0.06
C MET A 466 6.14 51.68 0.03
N ARG A 467 7.39 52.15 0.07
CA ARG A 467 8.56 51.30 0.21
C ARG A 467 9.03 51.31 1.67
N ASN A 468 8.11 51.06 2.60
CA ASN A 468 8.50 50.66 3.94
C ASN A 468 9.36 49.38 3.78
N PRO A 469 10.60 49.36 4.29
CA PRO A 469 11.43 48.19 4.16
C PRO A 469 10.75 47.04 4.91
N LEU A 470 10.89 45.81 4.40
CA LEU A 470 10.54 44.62 5.16
C LEU A 470 11.10 44.79 6.58
N VAL A 471 10.22 44.76 7.59
CA VAL A 471 10.62 44.67 8.99
C VAL A 471 11.24 43.29 9.16
N GLY A 472 12.51 43.17 8.76
CA GLY A 472 13.28 41.98 8.98
C GLY A 472 13.44 41.76 10.48
N ILE A 473 13.30 40.51 10.88
CA ILE A 473 13.63 40.01 12.21
C ILE A 473 15.16 40.07 12.33
N TYR A 474 15.69 41.24 12.68
CA TYR A 474 17.13 41.49 12.78
C TYR A 474 17.67 41.28 14.20
N THR A 475 16.80 41.29 15.22
CA THR A 475 17.23 41.12 16.62
C THR A 475 17.57 39.66 16.90
N VAL A 476 18.69 39.42 17.60
CA VAL A 476 19.12 38.08 17.99
C VAL A 476 18.03 37.35 18.78
N VAL A 477 17.27 38.07 19.61
CA VAL A 477 16.12 37.53 20.37
C VAL A 477 15.08 36.91 19.43
N SER A 478 14.67 37.64 18.39
CA SER A 478 13.60 37.17 17.50
C SER A 478 14.07 36.04 16.58
N LYS A 479 15.34 36.03 16.15
CA LYS A 479 15.97 34.89 15.47
C LYS A 479 16.03 33.64 16.38
N SER A 480 16.48 33.81 17.63
CA SER A 480 16.55 32.73 18.61
C SER A 480 15.17 32.18 18.96
N THR A 481 14.13 33.02 19.05
CA THR A 481 12.76 32.56 19.28
C THR A 481 12.25 31.70 18.13
N VAL A 482 12.48 32.10 16.87
CA VAL A 482 12.08 31.30 15.70
C VAL A 482 12.81 29.96 15.66
N VAL A 483 14.13 29.96 15.86
CA VAL A 483 14.94 28.73 15.90
C VAL A 483 14.50 27.83 17.07
N GLY A 484 14.23 28.41 18.24
CA GLY A 484 13.73 27.69 19.42
C GLY A 484 12.36 27.05 19.16
N ALA A 485 11.43 27.78 18.56
CA ALA A 485 10.12 27.26 18.18
C ALA A 485 10.22 26.11 17.15
N MET A 486 11.05 26.28 16.11
CA MET A 486 11.29 25.20 15.13
C MET A 486 11.92 23.96 15.76
N THR A 487 12.84 24.15 16.71
CA THR A 487 13.45 23.03 17.45
C THR A 487 12.41 22.31 18.32
N LEU A 488 11.54 23.05 18.99
CA LEU A 488 10.43 22.47 19.77
C LEU A 488 9.49 21.66 18.88
N TYR A 489 9.12 22.18 17.70
CA TYR A 489 8.30 21.47 16.74
C TYR A 489 8.93 20.16 16.26
N LEU A 490 10.25 20.14 16.04
CA LEU A 490 10.98 18.92 15.71
C LEU A 490 10.96 17.90 16.85
N LEU A 491 11.08 18.34 18.11
CA LEU A 491 10.99 17.45 19.28
C LEU A 491 9.59 16.87 19.42
N VAL A 492 8.54 17.69 19.27
CA VAL A 492 7.15 17.24 19.27
C VAL A 492 6.89 16.27 18.12
N PHE A 493 7.47 16.50 16.95
CA PHE A 493 7.38 15.57 15.82
C PHE A 493 7.98 14.20 16.16
N VAL A 494 9.18 14.15 16.76
CA VAL A 494 9.81 12.88 17.19
C VAL A 494 8.95 12.16 18.23
N LEU A 495 8.41 12.88 19.22
CA LEU A 495 7.54 12.32 20.25
C LEU A 495 6.26 11.72 19.64
N HIS A 496 5.60 12.48 18.75
CA HIS A 496 4.42 12.01 18.03
C HIS A 496 4.72 10.77 17.19
N CYS A 497 5.78 10.79 16.40
CA CYS A 497 6.15 9.66 15.54
C CYS A 497 6.42 8.39 16.37
N THR A 498 7.12 8.54 17.49
CA THR A 498 7.41 7.43 18.41
C THR A 498 6.13 6.91 19.06
N TRP A 499 5.24 7.80 19.52
CA TRP A 499 3.98 7.42 20.15
C TRP A 499 3.03 6.70 19.17
N VAL A 500 2.86 7.25 17.95
CA VAL A 500 2.03 6.62 16.91
C VAL A 500 2.57 5.25 16.53
N THR A 501 3.88 5.16 16.29
CA THR A 501 4.52 3.89 15.93
C THR A 501 4.33 2.85 17.04
N SER A 502 4.59 3.25 18.28
CA SER A 502 4.44 2.39 19.45
C SER A 502 3.01 1.89 19.65
N ASN A 503 2.01 2.75 19.52
CA ASN A 503 0.66 2.45 20.00
C ASN A 503 -0.32 2.01 18.90
N ALA A 504 -0.13 2.46 17.66
CA ALA A 504 -1.05 2.16 16.57
C ALA A 504 -0.48 1.15 15.58
N TYR A 505 0.76 1.34 15.12
CA TYR A 505 1.33 0.52 14.04
C TYR A 505 2.11 -0.71 14.51
N SER A 506 2.49 -0.78 15.79
CA SER A 506 3.24 -1.92 16.35
C SER A 506 2.34 -2.95 17.05
N SER A 507 1.29 -3.42 16.36
CA SER A 507 0.38 -4.45 16.84
C SER A 507 0.36 -5.65 15.88
N PRO A 508 0.71 -6.87 16.32
CA PRO A 508 0.61 -8.05 15.49
C PRO A 508 -0.86 -8.40 15.19
N SER A 509 -1.14 -8.91 13.99
CA SER A 509 -2.48 -9.39 13.61
C SER A 509 -2.71 -10.87 13.96
N VAL A 510 -1.63 -11.61 14.24
CA VAL A 510 -1.67 -13.05 14.57
C VAL A 510 -2.01 -13.26 16.05
N VAL A 511 -1.45 -12.40 16.90
CA VAL A 511 -1.56 -12.49 18.35
C VAL A 511 -2.35 -11.29 18.82
N LEU A 512 -3.44 -11.53 19.54
CA LEU A 512 -4.29 -10.46 20.06
C LEU A 512 -3.85 -10.14 21.49
N ALA A 513 -3.51 -8.88 21.75
CA ALA A 513 -3.16 -8.43 23.09
C ALA A 513 -4.38 -7.78 23.76
N SER A 514 -4.78 -8.31 24.91
CA SER A 514 -5.79 -7.70 25.78
C SER A 514 -5.12 -7.19 27.06
N LYS A 515 -5.69 -6.14 27.67
CA LYS A 515 -5.25 -5.63 28.97
C LYS A 515 -6.25 -6.03 30.03
N LEU A 516 -5.75 -6.69 31.07
CA LEU A 516 -6.53 -7.00 32.26
C LEU A 516 -6.75 -5.72 33.10
N PRO A 517 -7.75 -5.70 34.00
CA PRO A 517 -8.03 -4.54 34.86
C PRO A 517 -6.86 -4.11 35.76
N ASP A 518 -5.93 -5.03 36.05
CA ASP A 518 -4.70 -4.79 36.80
C ASP A 518 -3.58 -4.15 35.95
N GLY A 519 -3.80 -3.98 34.64
CA GLY A 519 -2.83 -3.45 33.69
C GLY A 519 -1.87 -4.49 33.11
N SER A 520 -1.95 -5.76 33.52
CA SER A 520 -1.17 -6.85 32.93
C SER A 520 -1.67 -7.17 31.51
N GLN A 521 -0.75 -7.60 30.64
CA GLN A 521 -1.09 -7.99 29.27
C GLN A 521 -1.44 -9.48 29.23
N HIS A 522 -2.65 -9.79 28.80
CA HIS A 522 -3.07 -11.16 28.49
C HIS A 522 -3.05 -11.37 26.98
N ILE A 523 -2.23 -12.32 26.55
CA ILE A 523 -1.98 -12.63 25.15
C ILE A 523 -2.93 -13.74 24.71
N ILE A 524 -3.65 -13.52 23.63
CA ILE A 524 -4.63 -14.44 23.06
C ILE A 524 -4.08 -14.93 21.72
N ASP A 525 -3.94 -16.24 21.58
CA ASP A 525 -3.20 -16.88 20.48
C ASP A 525 -3.98 -18.01 19.78
N ASP A 526 -5.30 -17.88 19.80
CA ASP A 526 -6.25 -18.82 19.19
C ASP A 526 -5.97 -19.09 17.69
N TYR A 527 -5.43 -18.11 16.96
CA TYR A 527 -5.06 -18.29 15.55
C TYR A 527 -4.00 -19.35 15.38
N ARG A 528 -2.87 -19.23 16.10
CA ARG A 528 -1.78 -20.22 16.00
C ARG A 528 -2.22 -21.56 16.57
N GLU A 529 -2.98 -21.56 17.67
CA GLU A 529 -3.52 -22.77 18.27
C GLU A 529 -4.32 -23.61 17.24
N ALA A 530 -5.31 -22.98 16.60
CA ALA A 530 -6.18 -23.65 15.65
C ALA A 530 -5.47 -24.04 14.34
N TYR A 531 -4.58 -23.19 13.81
CA TYR A 531 -3.80 -23.55 12.62
C TYR A 531 -2.81 -24.69 12.91
N GLN A 532 -2.24 -24.75 14.11
CA GLN A 532 -1.36 -25.84 14.51
C GLN A 532 -2.14 -27.15 14.69
N TRP A 533 -3.36 -27.09 15.26
CA TRP A 533 -4.26 -28.23 15.30
C TRP A 533 -4.57 -28.75 13.90
N LEU A 534 -4.89 -27.86 12.96
CA LEU A 534 -5.12 -28.22 11.55
C LEU A 534 -3.90 -28.96 10.98
N ARG A 535 -2.69 -28.45 11.24
CA ARG A 535 -1.45 -29.01 10.71
C ARG A 535 -1.11 -30.40 11.25
N GLN A 536 -1.39 -30.66 12.53
CA GLN A 536 -0.99 -31.90 13.20
C GLN A 536 -2.06 -32.98 13.15
N ASN A 537 -3.34 -32.60 13.10
CA ASN A 537 -4.45 -33.53 13.34
C ASN A 537 -5.31 -33.81 12.09
N THR A 538 -5.01 -33.18 10.96
CA THR A 538 -5.69 -33.44 9.68
C THR A 538 -4.75 -34.10 8.68
N LYS A 539 -5.30 -34.78 7.66
CA LYS A 539 -4.50 -35.33 6.56
C LYS A 539 -3.79 -34.22 5.80
N GLU A 540 -2.61 -34.49 5.24
CA GLU A 540 -1.83 -33.48 4.51
C GLU A 540 -2.55 -32.91 3.28
N ASP A 541 -3.41 -33.71 2.67
CA ASP A 541 -4.23 -33.36 1.51
C ASP A 541 -5.62 -32.84 1.88
N ALA A 542 -5.90 -32.57 3.17
CA ALA A 542 -7.20 -32.11 3.62
C ALA A 542 -7.49 -30.68 3.11
N LYS A 543 -8.60 -30.50 2.40
CA LYS A 543 -8.95 -29.22 1.77
C LYS A 543 -9.77 -28.36 2.72
N ILE A 544 -9.29 -27.13 2.95
CA ILE A 544 -9.88 -26.19 3.89
C ILE A 544 -10.65 -25.10 3.13
N MET A 545 -11.93 -24.95 3.46
CA MET A 545 -12.77 -23.84 3.01
C MET A 545 -12.79 -22.75 4.09
N SER A 546 -12.39 -21.54 3.74
CA SER A 546 -12.45 -20.34 4.59
C SER A 546 -12.82 -19.13 3.75
N TRP A 547 -13.08 -17.99 4.39
CA TRP A 547 -13.08 -16.72 3.67
C TRP A 547 -11.69 -16.39 3.09
N TRP A 548 -11.65 -15.59 2.03
CA TRP A 548 -10.43 -15.36 1.23
C TRP A 548 -9.31 -14.66 2.02
N ASP A 549 -9.66 -13.80 2.99
CA ASP A 549 -8.72 -13.09 3.88
C ASP A 549 -7.68 -14.02 4.54
N TYR A 550 -8.12 -15.24 4.92
CA TYR A 550 -7.31 -16.16 5.72
C TYR A 550 -6.48 -17.14 4.89
N GLY A 551 -6.69 -17.19 3.57
CA GLY A 551 -6.11 -18.23 2.71
C GLY A 551 -4.58 -18.30 2.77
N TYR A 552 -3.89 -17.16 2.82
CA TYR A 552 -2.43 -17.12 2.95
C TYR A 552 -1.94 -17.55 4.34
N GLN A 553 -2.67 -17.23 5.40
CA GLN A 553 -2.31 -17.68 6.75
C GLN A 553 -2.48 -19.19 6.90
N ILE A 554 -3.56 -19.77 6.36
CA ILE A 554 -3.77 -21.23 6.36
C ILE A 554 -2.66 -21.91 5.57
N GLY A 555 -2.37 -21.45 4.34
CA GLY A 555 -1.29 -22.02 3.53
C GLY A 555 0.11 -21.84 4.14
N GLY A 556 0.34 -20.78 4.93
CA GLY A 556 1.61 -20.48 5.58
C GLY A 556 1.84 -21.20 6.92
N MET A 557 0.83 -21.22 7.79
CA MET A 557 0.93 -21.79 9.15
C MET A 557 0.42 -23.23 9.23
N ALA A 558 -0.78 -23.49 8.71
CA ALA A 558 -1.41 -24.81 8.77
C ALA A 558 -0.85 -25.77 7.71
N ASP A 559 -0.26 -25.23 6.63
CA ASP A 559 0.30 -25.99 5.51
C ASP A 559 -0.71 -27.00 4.94
N ARG A 560 -1.91 -26.50 4.60
CA ARG A 560 -3.02 -27.26 4.02
C ARG A 560 -3.56 -26.60 2.75
N PRO A 561 -4.08 -27.39 1.80
CA PRO A 561 -4.73 -26.85 0.61
C PRO A 561 -5.92 -25.94 0.91
N THR A 562 -6.00 -24.78 0.25
CA THR A 562 -7.12 -23.83 0.37
C THR A 562 -7.90 -23.67 -0.93
N LEU A 563 -9.21 -23.46 -0.81
CA LEU A 563 -10.09 -23.22 -1.96
C LEU A 563 -9.93 -21.82 -2.56
N VAL A 564 -9.78 -20.80 -1.71
CA VAL A 564 -9.68 -19.38 -2.09
C VAL A 564 -8.51 -18.74 -1.34
N ASP A 565 -7.90 -17.71 -1.93
CA ASP A 565 -6.77 -16.97 -1.34
C ASP A 565 -6.92 -15.45 -1.44
N ASN A 566 -5.96 -14.73 -0.84
CA ASN A 566 -5.96 -13.27 -0.76
C ASN A 566 -5.66 -12.56 -2.10
N ASN A 567 -5.25 -13.28 -3.16
CA ASN A 567 -4.95 -12.67 -4.45
C ASN A 567 -6.21 -12.25 -5.20
N THR A 568 -7.35 -12.90 -4.93
CA THR A 568 -8.65 -12.59 -5.53
C THR A 568 -8.70 -12.57 -7.06
N TRP A 569 -7.88 -13.39 -7.73
CA TRP A 569 -7.80 -13.37 -9.20
C TRP A 569 -9.03 -13.98 -9.90
N ASN A 570 -9.75 -14.90 -9.24
CA ASN A 570 -10.97 -15.51 -9.76
C ASN A 570 -12.17 -15.18 -8.86
N ASN A 571 -12.93 -14.16 -9.25
CA ASN A 571 -14.10 -13.67 -8.53
C ASN A 571 -15.22 -14.71 -8.45
N THR A 572 -15.41 -15.52 -9.49
CA THR A 572 -16.47 -16.53 -9.53
C THR A 572 -16.27 -17.58 -8.45
N HIS A 573 -15.03 -18.03 -8.25
CA HIS A 573 -14.72 -19.04 -7.24
C HIS A 573 -14.86 -18.51 -5.81
N ILE A 574 -14.49 -17.24 -5.57
CA ILE A 574 -14.76 -16.57 -4.28
C ILE A 574 -16.26 -16.43 -4.04
N ALA A 575 -17.01 -16.05 -5.05
CA ALA A 575 -18.45 -15.95 -4.95
C ALA A 575 -19.08 -17.31 -4.63
N THR A 576 -18.55 -18.43 -5.16
CA THR A 576 -19.03 -19.78 -4.82
C THR A 576 -18.87 -20.07 -3.32
N VAL A 577 -17.73 -19.71 -2.73
CA VAL A 577 -17.53 -19.79 -1.28
C VAL A 577 -18.50 -18.87 -0.54
N GLY A 578 -18.68 -17.62 -1.00
CA GLY A 578 -19.65 -16.69 -0.43
C GLY A 578 -21.09 -17.23 -0.46
N LYS A 579 -21.47 -17.90 -1.55
CA LYS A 579 -22.76 -18.59 -1.72
C LYS A 579 -22.90 -19.75 -0.74
N ALA A 580 -21.87 -20.60 -0.61
CA ALA A 580 -21.86 -21.69 0.35
C ALA A 580 -21.98 -21.18 1.81
N MET A 581 -21.35 -20.07 2.15
CA MET A 581 -21.41 -19.49 3.49
C MET A 581 -22.75 -18.81 3.79
N SER A 582 -23.40 -18.22 2.79
CA SER A 582 -24.65 -17.45 2.94
C SER A 582 -25.93 -18.26 2.73
N SER A 583 -25.84 -19.46 2.15
CA SER A 583 -26.99 -20.32 1.89
C SER A 583 -27.30 -21.27 3.06
N SER A 584 -28.43 -21.98 2.97
CA SER A 584 -28.79 -23.04 3.92
C SER A 584 -27.93 -24.29 3.73
N GLU A 585 -27.82 -25.13 4.77
CA GLU A 585 -27.04 -26.38 4.73
C GLU A 585 -27.37 -27.29 3.52
N GLU A 586 -28.64 -27.32 3.10
CA GLU A 586 -29.11 -28.14 1.97
C GLU A 586 -28.51 -27.70 0.63
N VAL A 587 -28.25 -26.40 0.47
CA VAL A 587 -27.62 -25.82 -0.72
C VAL A 587 -26.10 -25.81 -0.59
N SER A 588 -25.59 -25.53 0.61
CA SER A 588 -24.15 -25.42 0.84
C SER A 588 -23.44 -26.77 0.81
N TYR A 589 -24.07 -27.85 1.27
CA TYR A 589 -23.45 -29.18 1.33
C TYR A 589 -23.08 -29.75 -0.06
N PRO A 590 -23.95 -29.71 -1.08
CA PRO A 590 -23.58 -30.06 -2.45
C PRO A 590 -22.38 -29.26 -2.98
N ILE A 591 -22.33 -27.95 -2.71
CA ILE A 591 -21.22 -27.08 -3.15
C ILE A 591 -19.90 -27.53 -2.49
N MET A 592 -19.91 -27.75 -1.17
CA MET A 592 -18.74 -28.24 -0.43
C MET A 592 -18.26 -29.59 -0.98
N ARG A 593 -19.17 -30.52 -1.32
CA ARG A 593 -18.81 -31.82 -1.89
C ARG A 593 -18.29 -31.73 -3.32
N GLN A 594 -18.83 -30.85 -4.16
CA GLN A 594 -18.35 -30.62 -5.53
C GLN A 594 -16.91 -30.12 -5.57
N HIS A 595 -16.49 -29.38 -4.54
CA HIS A 595 -15.13 -28.86 -4.38
C HIS A 595 -14.26 -29.68 -3.41
N GLU A 596 -14.70 -30.90 -3.05
CA GLU A 596 -13.96 -31.84 -2.20
C GLU A 596 -13.51 -31.22 -0.85
N VAL A 597 -14.34 -30.37 -0.26
CA VAL A 597 -14.05 -29.72 1.03
C VAL A 597 -14.13 -30.73 2.17
N ASP A 598 -13.05 -30.85 2.94
CA ASP A 598 -12.99 -31.69 4.14
C ASP A 598 -13.33 -30.91 5.41
N TYR A 599 -12.79 -29.69 5.52
CA TYR A 599 -12.97 -28.84 6.71
C TYR A 599 -13.37 -27.42 6.32
N VAL A 600 -14.14 -26.78 7.20
CA VAL A 600 -14.58 -25.40 7.10
C VAL A 600 -14.08 -24.63 8.31
N LEU A 601 -13.38 -23.52 8.09
CA LEU A 601 -12.86 -22.65 9.14
C LEU A 601 -13.65 -21.33 9.15
N VAL A 602 -14.11 -20.95 10.35
CA VAL A 602 -14.84 -19.70 10.60
C VAL A 602 -14.21 -18.96 11.78
N VAL A 603 -14.08 -17.64 11.64
CA VAL A 603 -13.65 -16.75 12.73
C VAL A 603 -14.87 -16.16 13.44
N PHE A 604 -14.98 -16.39 14.74
CA PHE A 604 -16.10 -15.95 15.58
C PHE A 604 -15.62 -15.10 16.77
N GLY A 605 -16.00 -13.83 16.81
CA GLY A 605 -15.50 -12.88 17.82
C GLY A 605 -16.44 -12.64 19.00
N GLY A 606 -17.59 -13.30 19.05
CA GLY A 606 -18.71 -12.93 19.92
C GLY A 606 -18.43 -13.01 21.43
N LEU A 607 -17.54 -13.92 21.86
CA LEU A 607 -17.21 -14.12 23.28
C LEU A 607 -16.30 -13.02 23.84
N LEU A 608 -15.27 -12.63 23.10
CA LEU A 608 -14.28 -11.66 23.54
C LEU A 608 -14.58 -10.22 23.10
N GLY A 609 -15.46 -10.03 22.11
CA GLY A 609 -15.68 -8.72 21.50
C GLY A 609 -14.69 -8.43 20.36
N TYR A 610 -14.22 -9.45 19.64
CA TYR A 610 -13.35 -9.26 18.48
C TYR A 610 -14.17 -8.81 17.26
N SER A 611 -13.96 -7.57 16.82
CA SER A 611 -14.76 -6.95 15.74
C SER A 611 -14.43 -7.47 14.34
N GLY A 612 -13.26 -8.10 14.14
CA GLY A 612 -12.78 -8.57 12.84
C GLY A 612 -13.25 -9.97 12.44
N ASP A 613 -14.40 -10.42 12.96
CA ASP A 613 -14.94 -11.75 12.76
C ASP A 613 -15.84 -11.86 11.50
N ASP A 614 -16.16 -13.09 11.12
CA ASP A 614 -16.82 -13.37 9.84
C ASP A 614 -18.27 -12.90 9.79
N ILE A 615 -18.95 -12.75 10.94
CA ILE A 615 -20.33 -12.24 11.00
C ILE A 615 -20.41 -10.75 10.62
N ASN A 616 -19.38 -9.94 10.90
CA ASN A 616 -19.33 -8.54 10.44
C ASN A 616 -18.97 -8.45 8.95
N LYS A 617 -18.17 -9.40 8.45
CA LYS A 617 -17.81 -9.49 7.03
C LYS A 617 -18.88 -10.18 6.17
N PHE A 618 -19.82 -10.87 6.80
CA PHE A 618 -20.82 -11.72 6.15
C PHE A 618 -21.59 -11.01 5.03
N LEU A 619 -21.94 -9.73 5.22
CA LEU A 619 -22.66 -8.96 4.20
C LEU A 619 -21.85 -8.78 2.90
N TRP A 620 -20.52 -8.75 2.98
CA TRP A 620 -19.68 -8.78 1.78
C TRP A 620 -19.72 -10.14 1.08
N MET A 621 -19.78 -11.23 1.83
CA MET A 621 -19.97 -12.58 1.26
C MET A 621 -21.27 -12.66 0.46
N VAL A 622 -22.35 -12.10 1.01
CA VAL A 622 -23.67 -12.02 0.37
C VAL A 622 -23.62 -11.16 -0.90
N ARG A 623 -23.04 -9.95 -0.85
CA ARG A 623 -22.95 -9.06 -2.01
C ARG A 623 -22.12 -9.64 -3.16
N ILE A 624 -21.01 -10.31 -2.83
CA ILE A 624 -20.15 -10.94 -3.83
C ILE A 624 -20.88 -12.13 -4.47
N ALA A 625 -21.62 -12.91 -3.70
CA ALA A 625 -22.45 -14.00 -4.21
C ALA A 625 -23.63 -13.50 -5.06
N GLU A 626 -24.36 -12.47 -4.60
CA GLU A 626 -25.48 -11.86 -5.31
C GLU A 626 -25.07 -11.30 -6.68
N GLY A 627 -23.86 -10.73 -6.78
CA GLY A 627 -23.33 -10.22 -8.05
C GLY A 627 -23.21 -11.27 -9.16
N ILE A 628 -23.15 -12.56 -8.82
CA ILE A 628 -23.05 -13.67 -9.78
C ILE A 628 -24.34 -14.52 -9.81
N TRP A 629 -24.96 -14.78 -8.65
CA TRP A 629 -26.21 -15.55 -8.53
C TRP A 629 -27.33 -14.71 -7.88
N PRO A 630 -27.86 -13.69 -8.58
CA PRO A 630 -28.87 -12.77 -8.02
C PRO A 630 -30.23 -13.43 -7.77
N GLU A 631 -30.50 -14.57 -8.40
CA GLU A 631 -31.75 -15.31 -8.21
C GLU A 631 -31.74 -16.15 -6.92
N GLU A 632 -30.56 -16.61 -6.49
CA GLU A 632 -30.40 -17.53 -5.37
C GLU A 632 -30.05 -16.82 -4.05
N VAL A 633 -29.19 -15.80 -4.10
CA VAL A 633 -28.76 -15.05 -2.93
C VAL A 633 -29.11 -13.59 -3.13
N LYS A 634 -29.89 -13.02 -2.19
CA LYS A 634 -30.34 -11.63 -2.23
C LYS A 634 -30.02 -10.94 -0.93
N GLU A 635 -29.32 -9.80 -0.98
CA GLU A 635 -28.95 -9.02 0.19
C GLU A 635 -30.18 -8.65 1.05
N ARG A 636 -31.30 -8.28 0.41
CA ARG A 636 -32.52 -7.84 1.11
C ARG A 636 -33.10 -8.88 2.08
N ASP A 637 -32.91 -10.17 1.79
CA ASP A 637 -33.51 -11.27 2.58
C ASP A 637 -32.82 -11.46 3.95
N PHE A 638 -31.62 -10.90 4.11
CA PHE A 638 -30.87 -10.89 5.38
C PHE A 638 -31.24 -9.72 6.30
N PHE A 639 -32.02 -8.75 5.80
CA PHE A 639 -32.47 -7.61 6.59
C PHE A 639 -33.90 -7.83 7.08
N THR A 640 -34.20 -7.33 8.29
CA THR A 640 -35.58 -7.29 8.78
C THR A 640 -36.47 -6.47 7.84
N PRO A 641 -37.81 -6.58 7.94
CA PRO A 641 -38.72 -5.75 7.15
C PRO A 641 -38.44 -4.24 7.26
N ARG A 642 -37.92 -3.81 8.42
CA ARG A 642 -37.49 -2.43 8.71
C ARG A 642 -36.13 -2.04 8.11
N GLY A 643 -35.37 -3.00 7.60
CA GLY A 643 -34.04 -2.76 7.02
C GLY A 643 -32.89 -2.87 8.03
N GLU A 644 -33.11 -3.48 9.19
CA GLU A 644 -32.07 -3.65 10.22
C GLU A 644 -31.34 -4.99 10.03
N TYR A 645 -30.01 -4.99 10.20
CA TYR A 645 -29.19 -6.22 10.23
C TYR A 645 -29.10 -6.71 11.67
N LYS A 646 -29.80 -7.79 11.99
CA LYS A 646 -29.93 -8.34 13.36
C LYS A 646 -29.55 -9.81 13.41
N ILE A 647 -29.06 -10.23 14.57
CA ILE A 647 -28.66 -11.62 14.89
C ILE A 647 -29.46 -12.21 16.07
N ASP A 648 -30.33 -11.40 16.67
CA ASP A 648 -31.17 -11.77 17.81
C ASP A 648 -32.42 -12.55 17.36
N HIS A 649 -33.40 -12.67 18.26
CA HIS A 649 -34.69 -13.29 17.96
C HIS A 649 -35.45 -12.63 16.79
N GLU A 650 -35.18 -11.35 16.47
CA GLU A 650 -35.80 -10.62 15.36
C GLU A 650 -35.05 -10.82 14.03
N ALA A 651 -33.92 -11.53 14.02
CA ALA A 651 -33.22 -11.87 12.79
C ALA A 651 -34.13 -12.66 11.83
N THR A 652 -33.93 -12.45 10.53
CA THR A 652 -34.73 -13.12 9.49
C THR A 652 -34.49 -14.62 9.52
N ASP A 653 -35.48 -15.38 9.04
CA ASP A 653 -35.34 -16.84 8.91
C ASP A 653 -34.20 -17.20 7.96
N THR A 654 -33.96 -16.39 6.92
CA THR A 654 -32.82 -16.56 6.01
C THR A 654 -31.49 -16.42 6.76
N MET A 655 -31.34 -15.41 7.61
CA MET A 655 -30.14 -15.22 8.43
C MET A 655 -29.92 -16.40 9.39
N LYS A 656 -30.97 -16.79 10.14
CA LYS A 656 -30.91 -17.90 11.11
C LYS A 656 -30.61 -19.26 10.45
N ASN A 657 -31.07 -19.46 9.22
CA ASN A 657 -30.87 -20.70 8.48
C ASN A 657 -29.57 -20.74 7.66
N SER A 658 -28.87 -19.61 7.52
CA SER A 658 -27.59 -19.54 6.82
C SER A 658 -26.53 -20.42 7.49
N LEU A 659 -25.66 -21.02 6.68
CA LEU A 659 -24.57 -21.86 7.17
C LEU A 659 -23.64 -21.08 8.10
N MET A 660 -23.29 -19.84 7.74
CA MET A 660 -22.41 -18.98 8.55
C MET A 660 -22.97 -18.70 9.95
N TYR A 661 -24.27 -18.36 10.06
CA TYR A 661 -24.91 -18.13 11.36
C TYR A 661 -24.90 -19.41 12.20
N LYS A 662 -25.29 -20.54 11.60
CA LYS A 662 -25.35 -21.81 12.31
C LYS A 662 -23.98 -22.29 12.78
N MET A 663 -22.94 -22.16 11.95
CA MET A 663 -21.56 -22.46 12.34
C MET A 663 -21.12 -21.55 13.49
N SER A 664 -21.21 -20.24 13.32
CA SER A 664 -20.69 -19.28 14.30
C SER A 664 -21.33 -19.45 15.70
N TYR A 665 -22.65 -19.66 15.77
CA TYR A 665 -23.40 -19.72 17.03
C TYR A 665 -23.70 -21.16 17.52
N TYR A 666 -23.16 -22.20 16.88
CA TYR A 666 -23.36 -23.59 17.33
C TYR A 666 -22.88 -23.79 18.77
N ASN A 667 -23.69 -24.40 19.64
CA ASN A 667 -23.40 -24.61 21.07
C ASN A 667 -23.07 -23.36 21.91
N TYR A 668 -23.16 -22.14 21.34
CA TYR A 668 -22.79 -20.92 22.06
C TYR A 668 -23.70 -20.63 23.26
N ASN A 669 -24.99 -20.99 23.15
CA ASN A 669 -25.94 -20.84 24.26
C ASN A 669 -25.60 -21.70 25.47
N GLY A 670 -24.87 -22.81 25.29
CA GLY A 670 -24.48 -23.71 26.39
C GLY A 670 -23.40 -23.13 27.30
N LEU A 671 -22.69 -22.08 26.86
CA LEU A 671 -21.67 -21.40 27.66
C LEU A 671 -22.26 -20.50 28.75
N PHE A 672 -23.48 -20.02 28.56
CA PHE A 672 -24.13 -19.06 29.43
C PHE A 672 -25.28 -19.72 30.19
N PRO A 673 -25.66 -19.17 31.37
CA PRO A 673 -26.92 -19.55 31.99
C PRO A 673 -28.10 -19.40 31.02
N PRO A 674 -29.16 -20.22 31.15
CA PRO A 674 -30.29 -20.20 30.23
C PRO A 674 -30.84 -18.80 29.98
N GLY A 675 -30.94 -18.44 28.70
CA GLY A 675 -31.39 -17.14 28.24
C GLY A 675 -30.37 -16.01 28.38
N GLN A 676 -29.18 -16.19 28.95
CA GLN A 676 -28.21 -15.09 29.12
C GLN A 676 -27.14 -15.03 28.02
N ALA A 677 -27.30 -15.80 26.94
CA ALA A 677 -26.37 -15.80 25.82
C ALA A 677 -26.36 -14.43 25.12
N GLN A 678 -25.22 -13.77 25.15
CA GLN A 678 -25.01 -12.46 24.54
C GLN A 678 -23.81 -12.48 23.61
N ASP A 679 -23.96 -11.88 22.44
CA ASP A 679 -22.84 -11.55 21.56
C ASP A 679 -22.28 -10.18 21.98
N ARG A 680 -21.03 -10.16 22.44
CA ARG A 680 -20.37 -8.94 22.93
C ARG A 680 -20.01 -7.96 21.82
N VAL A 681 -19.81 -8.42 20.58
CA VAL A 681 -19.47 -7.56 19.43
C VAL A 681 -20.68 -6.76 18.99
N ARG A 682 -21.85 -7.41 18.89
CA ARG A 682 -23.10 -6.77 18.43
C ARG A 682 -23.95 -6.22 19.56
N GLY A 683 -23.62 -6.53 20.81
CA GLY A 683 -24.42 -6.15 21.97
C GLY A 683 -25.81 -6.78 21.98
N ALA A 684 -26.02 -7.88 21.25
CA ALA A 684 -27.32 -8.48 21.03
C ALA A 684 -27.49 -9.78 21.83
N ARG A 685 -28.70 -10.01 22.35
CA ARG A 685 -29.07 -11.24 23.06
C ARG A 685 -29.52 -12.29 22.06
N LEU A 686 -28.91 -13.47 22.12
CA LEU A 686 -29.19 -14.54 21.18
C LEU A 686 -30.51 -15.28 21.52
N PRO A 687 -31.12 -15.97 20.55
CA PRO A 687 -32.30 -16.79 20.79
C PRO A 687 -32.03 -17.88 21.84
N ASP A 688 -33.03 -18.26 22.64
CA ASP A 688 -32.85 -19.26 23.72
C ASP A 688 -32.46 -20.65 23.18
N VAL A 689 -32.99 -21.03 22.01
CA VAL A 689 -32.65 -22.28 21.32
C VAL A 689 -31.55 -22.01 20.30
N GLY A 690 -30.40 -22.64 20.48
CA GLY A 690 -29.25 -22.49 19.58
C GLY A 690 -29.47 -23.17 18.22
N PRO A 691 -28.72 -22.77 17.19
CA PRO A 691 -28.77 -23.42 15.89
C PRO A 691 -28.26 -24.86 15.97
N VAL A 692 -28.78 -25.71 15.10
CA VAL A 692 -28.32 -27.11 14.99
C VAL A 692 -27.77 -27.38 13.60
N LEU A 693 -26.63 -28.07 13.57
CA LEU A 693 -25.92 -28.50 12.37
C LEU A 693 -26.23 -29.97 12.07
N ASN A 694 -26.56 -30.27 10.82
CA ASN A 694 -26.86 -31.62 10.37
C ASN A 694 -25.78 -32.14 9.41
N SER A 695 -25.33 -31.32 8.46
CA SER A 695 -24.39 -31.71 7.38
C SER A 695 -22.91 -31.59 7.73
N ILE A 696 -22.59 -30.87 8.82
CA ILE A 696 -21.23 -30.66 9.31
C ILE A 696 -21.17 -30.96 10.81
N GLU A 697 -19.99 -31.33 11.30
CA GLU A 697 -19.72 -31.59 12.71
C GLU A 697 -18.60 -30.70 13.24
N GLU A 698 -18.70 -30.27 14.49
CA GLU A 698 -17.64 -29.48 15.15
C GLU A 698 -16.43 -30.38 15.39
N ALA A 699 -15.29 -30.03 14.78
CA ALA A 699 -14.05 -30.79 14.91
C ALA A 699 -13.12 -30.19 15.96
N TYR A 700 -13.06 -28.86 16.03
CA TYR A 700 -12.26 -28.13 17.00
C TYR A 700 -12.76 -26.70 17.18
N THR A 701 -12.65 -26.17 18.40
CA THR A 701 -12.91 -24.77 18.74
C THR A 701 -11.80 -24.31 19.67
N SER A 702 -11.20 -23.15 19.39
CA SER A 702 -10.08 -22.59 20.18
C SER A 702 -10.51 -22.20 21.60
N GLU A 703 -9.54 -21.98 22.49
CA GLU A 703 -9.79 -21.70 23.92
C GLU A 703 -10.80 -20.55 24.12
N ASN A 704 -10.63 -19.45 23.39
CA ASN A 704 -11.49 -18.27 23.50
C ASN A 704 -12.57 -18.19 22.42
N TRP A 705 -12.82 -19.31 21.72
CA TRP A 705 -13.82 -19.45 20.66
C TRP A 705 -13.62 -18.51 19.46
N ILE A 706 -12.41 -17.99 19.25
CA ILE A 706 -12.08 -17.13 18.09
C ILE A 706 -12.11 -17.92 16.79
N ILE A 707 -11.55 -19.13 16.78
CA ILE A 707 -11.53 -19.97 15.58
C ILE A 707 -12.32 -21.24 15.82
N ARG A 708 -13.21 -21.54 14.88
CA ARG A 708 -14.04 -22.74 14.89
C ARG A 708 -13.81 -23.50 13.59
N ILE A 709 -13.52 -24.78 13.73
CA ILE A 709 -13.24 -25.69 12.62
C ILE A 709 -14.29 -26.79 12.62
N TYR A 710 -14.99 -26.89 11.50
CA TYR A 710 -16.01 -27.89 11.24
C TYR A 710 -15.51 -28.89 10.23
N LYS A 711 -15.87 -30.15 10.41
CA LYS A 711 -15.63 -31.22 9.42
C LYS A 711 -16.90 -31.47 8.63
N VAL A 712 -16.76 -31.60 7.31
CA VAL A 712 -17.86 -31.94 6.42
C VAL A 712 -18.14 -33.44 6.52
N LYS A 713 -19.41 -33.81 6.78
CA LYS A 713 -19.77 -35.23 6.90
C LYS A 713 -19.78 -35.91 5.54
N ASP A 714 -19.43 -37.19 5.54
CA ASP A 714 -19.63 -38.05 4.37
C ASP A 714 -21.12 -38.29 4.10
N LEU A 715 -21.44 -38.81 2.92
CA LEU A 715 -22.81 -39.19 2.58
C LEU A 715 -23.31 -40.24 3.57
N ASP A 716 -24.58 -40.15 3.95
CA ASP A 716 -25.20 -41.18 4.79
C ASP A 716 -25.09 -42.55 4.08
N ASN A 717 -24.72 -43.59 4.84
CA ASN A 717 -24.49 -44.93 4.29
C ASN A 717 -25.72 -45.52 3.57
N VAL A 718 -26.91 -45.00 3.86
CA VAL A 718 -28.20 -45.43 3.29
C VAL A 718 -28.73 -44.43 2.24
N GLY A 719 -27.96 -43.38 1.91
CA GLY A 719 -28.32 -42.35 0.93
C GLY A 719 -29.46 -41.43 1.38
N ARG A 720 -29.70 -41.26 2.68
CA ARG A 720 -30.68 -40.29 3.19
C ARG A 720 -30.05 -38.89 3.23
N GLU A 721 -30.88 -37.87 3.13
CA GLU A 721 -30.45 -36.50 3.39
C GLU A 721 -30.07 -36.31 4.86
N HIS A 722 -29.03 -35.53 5.12
CA HIS A 722 -28.49 -35.28 6.46
C HIS A 722 -29.51 -34.70 7.43
N GLY A 723 -30.40 -33.81 6.96
CA GLY A 723 -31.50 -33.28 7.78
C GLY A 723 -32.48 -34.39 8.22
N ALA A 724 -32.80 -35.32 7.31
CA ALA A 724 -33.67 -36.44 7.61
C ALA A 724 -33.00 -37.45 8.57
N ALA A 725 -31.72 -37.74 8.37
CA ALA A 725 -30.93 -38.60 9.26
C ALA A 725 -30.84 -38.02 10.69
N ALA A 726 -30.45 -36.74 10.82
CA ALA A 726 -30.38 -36.05 12.11
C ALA A 726 -31.76 -35.96 12.80
N SER A 727 -32.84 -35.75 12.03
CA SER A 727 -34.19 -35.75 12.60
C SER A 727 -34.61 -37.12 13.15
N PHE A 728 -34.20 -38.19 12.47
CA PHE A 728 -34.46 -39.57 12.90
C PHE A 728 -33.70 -39.90 14.20
N GLU A 729 -32.43 -39.50 14.30
CA GLU A 729 -31.60 -39.68 15.50
C GLU A 729 -32.18 -38.95 16.72
N ARG A 730 -32.78 -37.77 16.53
CA ARG A 730 -33.47 -37.02 17.58
C ARG A 730 -34.82 -37.61 18.00
N GLY A 731 -35.23 -38.75 17.41
CA GLY A 731 -36.49 -39.42 17.73
C GLY A 731 -37.72 -38.76 17.10
N ASN A 732 -37.54 -37.82 16.18
CA ASN A 732 -38.68 -37.23 15.46
C ASN A 732 -39.24 -38.23 14.46
N LYS A 733 -40.47 -38.71 14.71
CA LYS A 733 -41.17 -39.59 13.77
C LYS A 733 -41.41 -38.82 12.47
N LYS A 734 -40.95 -39.35 11.34
CA LYS A 734 -41.30 -38.85 10.00
C LYS A 734 -42.83 -38.75 9.96
N LYS A 735 -43.38 -37.53 9.85
CA LYS A 735 -44.83 -37.35 9.69
C LYS A 735 -45.24 -38.23 8.51
N LYS A 736 -46.18 -39.17 8.72
CA LYS A 736 -46.76 -39.95 7.62
C LYS A 736 -47.27 -38.93 6.60
N ALA A 737 -46.60 -38.85 5.45
CA ALA A 737 -47.10 -38.05 4.35
C ALA A 737 -48.55 -38.52 4.10
N ALA A 738 -49.51 -37.62 4.23
CA ALA A 738 -50.84 -37.88 3.70
C ALA A 738 -50.62 -38.22 2.22
N LYS A 739 -50.91 -39.46 1.81
CA LYS A 739 -50.75 -39.92 0.43
C LYS A 739 -51.60 -39.04 -0.49
N LYS A 740 -51.08 -37.91 -0.97
CA LYS A 740 -51.49 -37.38 -2.26
C LYS A 740 -50.81 -38.24 -3.30
N ARG A 741 -51.60 -39.04 -4.02
CA ARG A 741 -51.16 -39.75 -5.23
C ARG A 741 -50.67 -38.71 -6.23
N GLY A 742 -49.38 -38.41 -6.21
CA GLY A 742 -48.69 -37.75 -7.32
C GLY A 742 -48.58 -38.70 -8.52
N PRO A 743 -48.36 -38.19 -9.74
CA PRO A 743 -48.18 -39.03 -10.91
C PRO A 743 -46.96 -39.94 -10.72
N LYS A 744 -47.10 -41.21 -11.12
CA LYS A 744 -46.03 -42.21 -11.04
C LYS A 744 -44.89 -41.77 -11.94
N VAL A 745 -43.74 -41.41 -11.35
CA VAL A 745 -42.48 -41.26 -12.10
C VAL A 745 -41.83 -42.64 -12.17
N LEU A 746 -41.54 -43.09 -13.39
CA LEU A 746 -40.76 -44.31 -13.64
C LEU A 746 -39.39 -44.16 -12.99
N ARG A 747 -39.02 -45.13 -12.16
CA ARG A 747 -37.66 -45.26 -11.62
C ARG A 747 -36.78 -45.69 -12.78
N VAL A 748 -36.03 -44.75 -13.34
CA VAL A 748 -34.93 -45.08 -14.27
C VAL A 748 -33.78 -45.55 -13.37
N GLU A 749 -33.27 -46.75 -13.67
CA GLU A 749 -32.12 -47.33 -12.97
C GLU A 749 -30.90 -46.42 -13.02
#